data_AF-A0A1H8HPV2-F1
#
_entry.id   AF-A0A1H8HPV2-F1
#
_cell.length_a   1.000
_cell.length_b   1.000
_cell.length_c   1.000
_cell.angle_alpha   90.00
_cell.angle_beta   90.00
_cell.angle_gamma   90.00
#
_symmetry.space_group_name_H-M   'P 1'
#
loop_
_entity.id
_entity.type
_entity.pdbx_description
1 polymer ?
#
loop_
_entity_poly.entity_id
_entity_poly.type
_entity_poly.pdbx_seq_one_letter_code
_entity_poly.pdbx_strand_id
1 'polypeptide(L)'
;MLIQIKKITINLFKICYLTFYTSTIALADGFGPIPISLKNAPVPEVPGLLDGPDPVIVDKEAAIILGKALFWEMNVGSDGVACATCHFHAGADRRTKNQLSPTGRDSHLPTEFTIGKDGTLRGPNTALSKHDFPFFDTDNPTTDTGTVTYNSNDVVSSAGTYGGNFQRVNWFHGTNDNCDYSTDPVFHVGAIGTRKVEPRNTPTVINAVFNFRNFWDGRANNIFNGSSPWGDRDPDAGVWVMQPGGTVSKERMHLINSSLASQSVSPPVDNVEMACENRTFADLGQKLLFRMPLEHQAVHWNDSVLGGLAFSTEGQLRKGLNTRYLKLVMDAFNPKYWSYPRRGPFGAPSGNGLAYSQAEANFAMFFGLALQMYQSTLISDDSPFDRSAVDEHGAPIDLSESARRGMEIFREAHCALCHIGPNFTSSAVVTNGILQKINPHAFGNESFRISSTDVVTLLAVNGGHMFQDVGFNGTGVTPDENDPGLGGTDPFGNPLSFSDQYMQLIAGNDEAIVDPYVEDVRPCDMDFPIAMDIDAPHQFKFTRADGIQLQKQDTADCFHPHGAFIPTEETAQAELEKPDRKRFLSAAAGSFKVPTLRNIELTGPYMHNGGMATLEQTIEFYTRGGNFEVNAKEFAKVFTQPELRDPQHLKDLLNFLKSLTDERVRYERAPFDHPELYVPHGHTGDNHIIKATSSLNESLAADEILVIPAVGAEGSAEPLQPFEYYLD
;
A
#
# COMPACT_ATOMS: atom_id res chain seq x y z
N MET A 1 -63.96 -32.52 -4.44
CA MET A 1 -62.98 -32.32 -5.53
C MET A 1 -61.99 -31.17 -5.27
N LEU A 2 -62.40 -30.03 -4.69
CA LEU A 2 -61.47 -28.91 -4.38
C LEU A 2 -60.48 -29.14 -3.20
N ILE A 3 -60.72 -30.10 -2.30
CA ILE A 3 -59.85 -30.36 -1.13
C ILE A 3 -58.65 -31.26 -1.48
N GLN A 4 -58.76 -32.10 -2.51
CA GLN A 4 -57.63 -32.92 -2.97
C GLN A 4 -56.64 -32.15 -3.84
N ILE A 5 -57.10 -31.15 -4.60
CA ILE A 5 -56.23 -30.30 -5.42
C ILE A 5 -55.32 -29.44 -4.52
N LYS A 6 -55.84 -28.86 -3.43
CA LYS A 6 -55.04 -28.10 -2.45
C LYS A 6 -53.95 -28.93 -1.74
N LYS A 7 -54.19 -30.22 -1.49
CA LYS A 7 -53.19 -31.12 -0.88
C LYS A 7 -52.08 -31.54 -1.85
N ILE A 8 -52.38 -31.60 -3.15
CA ILE A 8 -51.40 -31.92 -4.19
C ILE A 8 -50.51 -30.69 -4.49
N THR A 9 -51.07 -29.48 -4.51
CA THR A 9 -50.28 -28.24 -4.71
C THR A 9 -49.35 -27.94 -3.53
N ILE A 10 -49.74 -28.24 -2.29
CA ILE A 10 -48.90 -28.02 -1.09
C ILE A 10 -47.77 -29.08 -0.98
N ASN A 11 -48.00 -30.31 -1.45
CA ASN A 11 -46.94 -31.34 -1.50
C ASN A 11 -45.96 -31.14 -2.66
N LEU A 12 -46.40 -30.60 -3.81
CA LEU A 12 -45.49 -30.21 -4.91
C LEU A 12 -44.62 -29.00 -4.54
N PHE A 13 -45.14 -28.04 -3.77
CA PHE A 13 -44.33 -26.92 -3.24
C PHE A 13 -43.32 -27.37 -2.17
N LYS A 14 -43.63 -28.38 -1.34
CA LYS A 14 -42.68 -28.95 -0.39
C LYS A 14 -41.63 -29.85 -1.02
N ILE A 15 -41.93 -30.51 -2.14
CA ILE A 15 -40.96 -31.35 -2.85
C ILE A 15 -40.00 -30.48 -3.68
N CYS A 16 -40.43 -29.35 -4.26
CA CYS A 16 -39.51 -28.40 -4.91
C CYS A 16 -38.59 -27.65 -3.92
N TYR A 17 -39.04 -27.42 -2.68
CA TYR A 17 -38.19 -26.79 -1.65
C TYR A 17 -37.23 -27.79 -0.96
N LEU A 18 -37.50 -29.10 -1.02
CA LEU A 18 -36.59 -30.12 -0.51
C LEU A 18 -35.58 -30.62 -1.54
N THR A 19 -35.78 -30.37 -2.85
CA THR A 19 -34.79 -30.71 -3.89
C THR A 19 -33.69 -29.67 -4.08
N PHE A 20 -33.70 -28.56 -3.34
CA PHE A 20 -32.58 -27.61 -3.26
C PHE A 20 -31.69 -27.83 -2.02
N TYR A 21 -32.00 -28.81 -1.17
CA TYR A 21 -31.28 -29.07 0.07
C TYR A 21 -31.00 -30.57 0.29
N THR A 22 -30.58 -31.29 -0.73
CA THR A 22 -29.85 -32.56 -0.57
C THR A 22 -28.92 -32.80 -1.77
N SER A 23 -27.90 -31.95 -1.89
CA SER A 23 -26.60 -32.32 -2.49
C SER A 23 -25.51 -32.23 -1.41
N THR A 24 -25.86 -32.57 -0.16
CA THR A 24 -24.88 -32.91 0.87
C THR A 24 -24.42 -34.34 0.60
N ILE A 25 -23.38 -34.48 -0.21
CA ILE A 25 -22.28 -35.48 -0.22
C ILE A 25 -21.50 -35.20 -1.53
N ALA A 26 -20.78 -34.07 -1.51
CA ALA A 26 -19.63 -33.71 -2.35
C ALA A 26 -19.11 -32.29 -1.99
N LEU A 27 -19.22 -31.87 -0.71
CA LEU A 27 -18.57 -30.66 -0.20
C LEU A 27 -17.25 -31.07 0.47
N ALA A 28 -16.36 -31.70 -0.32
CA ALA A 28 -14.98 -31.93 0.10
C ALA A 28 -14.05 -30.80 -0.39
N ASP A 29 -14.50 -29.97 -1.33
CA ASP A 29 -13.78 -28.77 -1.75
C ASP A 29 -14.47 -27.56 -1.09
N GLY A 30 -13.87 -27.03 -0.01
CA GLY A 30 -14.37 -25.84 0.69
C GLY A 30 -14.61 -24.66 -0.26
N PHE A 31 -15.55 -23.77 0.09
CA PHE A 31 -15.90 -22.61 -0.72
C PHE A 31 -14.70 -21.63 -0.82
N GLY A 32 -14.37 -21.18 -2.04
CA GLY A 32 -13.40 -20.12 -2.31
C GLY A 32 -11.91 -20.54 -2.34
N PRO A 33 -11.02 -19.58 -2.66
CA PRO A 33 -9.56 -19.77 -2.75
C PRO A 33 -8.95 -20.40 -1.50
N ILE A 34 -7.88 -21.16 -1.68
CA ILE A 34 -7.11 -21.77 -0.59
C ILE A 34 -5.86 -20.91 -0.37
N PRO A 35 -5.67 -20.31 0.83
CA PRO A 35 -4.42 -19.64 1.16
C PRO A 35 -3.20 -20.56 0.99
N ILE A 36 -2.12 -20.02 0.42
CA ILE A 36 -0.88 -20.77 0.12
C ILE A 36 0.34 -20.13 0.79
N SER A 37 1.41 -20.90 0.99
CA SER A 37 2.65 -20.41 1.61
C SER A 37 3.35 -19.37 0.73
N LEU A 38 3.96 -18.34 1.34
CA LEU A 38 4.82 -17.37 0.63
C LEU A 38 6.22 -17.89 0.39
N LYS A 39 6.59 -18.99 1.04
CA LYS A 39 7.89 -19.60 0.87
C LYS A 39 8.11 -19.97 -0.60
N ASN A 40 9.18 -19.43 -1.18
CA ASN A 40 9.54 -19.57 -2.60
C ASN A 40 8.56 -18.92 -3.60
N ALA A 41 7.64 -18.05 -3.15
CA ALA A 41 6.81 -17.30 -4.09
C ALA A 41 7.69 -16.42 -5.00
N PRO A 42 7.40 -16.36 -6.31
CA PRO A 42 8.21 -15.58 -7.23
C PRO A 42 8.01 -14.09 -6.98
N VAL A 43 9.11 -13.38 -6.78
CA VAL A 43 9.13 -11.92 -6.80
C VAL A 43 8.99 -11.45 -8.26
N PRO A 44 8.16 -10.43 -8.56
CA PRO A 44 8.03 -9.90 -9.92
C PRO A 44 9.39 -9.51 -10.52
N GLU A 45 9.68 -10.03 -11.71
CA GLU A 45 10.94 -9.72 -12.41
C GLU A 45 10.92 -8.30 -13.00
N VAL A 46 12.09 -7.65 -13.04
CA VAL A 46 12.28 -6.32 -13.64
C VAL A 46 13.31 -6.43 -14.77
N PRO A 47 12.88 -6.70 -16.02
CA PRO A 47 13.79 -6.84 -17.15
C PRO A 47 14.67 -5.61 -17.37
N GLY A 48 15.96 -5.82 -17.60
CA GLY A 48 16.97 -4.79 -17.83
C GLY A 48 17.52 -4.13 -16.56
N LEU A 49 16.97 -4.44 -15.38
CA LEU A 49 17.47 -3.88 -14.11
C LEU A 49 18.83 -4.49 -13.73
N LEU A 50 18.90 -5.82 -13.71
CA LEU A 50 20.10 -6.59 -13.32
C LEU A 50 20.65 -7.46 -14.47
N ASP A 51 19.87 -7.64 -15.54
CA ASP A 51 20.14 -8.55 -16.63
C ASP A 51 20.33 -7.81 -17.97
N GLY A 52 20.72 -8.57 -19.00
CA GLY A 52 21.01 -8.04 -20.33
C GLY A 52 22.45 -7.51 -20.48
N PRO A 53 22.80 -7.02 -21.68
CA PRO A 53 24.17 -6.57 -22.00
C PRO A 53 24.52 -5.18 -21.44
N ASP A 54 23.52 -4.41 -20.99
CA ASP A 54 23.68 -3.05 -20.50
C ASP A 54 22.73 -2.78 -19.31
N PRO A 55 22.88 -3.54 -18.20
CA PRO A 55 21.97 -3.45 -17.06
C PRO A 55 22.08 -2.08 -16.37
N VAL A 56 20.99 -1.66 -15.73
CA VAL A 56 20.96 -0.40 -14.96
C VAL A 56 21.82 -0.52 -13.69
N ILE A 57 21.64 -1.62 -12.95
CA ILE A 57 22.40 -1.99 -11.76
C ILE A 57 23.43 -3.05 -12.18
N VAL A 58 24.71 -2.73 -12.00
CA VAL A 58 25.84 -3.60 -12.34
C VAL A 58 26.31 -4.44 -11.16
N ASP A 59 25.98 -4.03 -9.92
CA ASP A 59 26.25 -4.78 -8.69
C ASP A 59 25.01 -4.75 -7.78
N LYS A 60 24.37 -5.91 -7.65
CA LYS A 60 23.15 -6.10 -6.85
C LYS A 60 23.40 -5.85 -5.36
N GLU A 61 24.51 -6.35 -4.82
CA GLU A 61 24.80 -6.27 -3.39
C GLU A 61 25.15 -4.83 -3.00
N ALA A 62 25.90 -4.12 -3.84
CA ALA A 62 26.15 -2.69 -3.65
C ALA A 62 24.85 -1.87 -3.66
N ALA A 63 23.89 -2.21 -4.53
CA ALA A 63 22.58 -1.57 -4.58
C ALA A 63 21.75 -1.84 -3.31
N ILE A 64 21.79 -3.06 -2.75
CA ILE A 64 21.12 -3.41 -1.49
C ILE A 64 21.75 -2.66 -0.31
N ILE A 65 23.10 -2.59 -0.24
CA ILE A 65 23.82 -1.80 0.77
C ILE A 65 23.41 -0.33 0.70
N LEU A 66 23.42 0.25 -0.50
CA LEU A 66 22.98 1.63 -0.72
C LEU A 66 21.52 1.83 -0.30
N GLY A 67 20.65 0.89 -0.66
CA GLY A 67 19.22 0.93 -0.34
C GLY A 67 18.95 0.91 1.16
N LYS A 68 19.56 -0.04 1.89
CA LYS A 68 19.43 -0.11 3.35
C LYS A 68 20.00 1.13 4.02
N ALA A 69 21.17 1.60 3.58
CA ALA A 69 21.75 2.83 4.12
C ALA A 69 20.85 4.06 3.88
N LEU A 70 20.23 4.20 2.70
CA LEU A 70 19.35 5.34 2.40
C LEU A 70 18.00 5.26 3.11
N PHE A 71 17.40 4.08 3.23
CA PHE A 71 16.10 3.89 3.91
C PHE A 71 16.16 4.35 5.39
N TRP A 72 17.29 4.10 6.04
CA TRP A 72 17.51 4.45 7.45
C TRP A 72 18.15 5.84 7.63
N GLU A 73 18.57 6.54 6.58
CA GLU A 73 19.36 7.78 6.69
C GLU A 73 18.52 9.01 7.09
N MET A 74 18.77 9.53 8.30
CA MET A 74 18.09 10.73 8.81
C MET A 74 18.43 12.02 8.05
N ASN A 75 19.56 12.04 7.32
CA ASN A 75 19.90 13.14 6.43
C ASN A 75 19.04 13.20 5.16
N VAL A 76 18.24 12.16 4.88
CA VAL A 76 17.31 12.17 3.74
C VAL A 76 16.26 13.26 3.93
N GLY A 77 15.64 13.36 5.11
CA GLY A 77 14.70 14.42 5.42
C GLY A 77 15.36 15.78 5.64
N SER A 78 14.55 16.84 5.63
CA SER A 78 14.98 18.20 5.89
C SER A 78 15.18 18.49 7.38
N ASP A 79 14.56 17.73 8.28
CA ASP A 79 14.62 17.97 9.72
C ASP A 79 14.81 16.69 10.56
N GLY A 80 15.53 15.72 10.00
CA GLY A 80 15.95 14.49 10.68
C GLY A 80 15.02 13.28 10.50
N VAL A 81 13.97 13.39 9.69
CA VAL A 81 13.09 12.26 9.33
C VAL A 81 13.78 11.38 8.29
N ALA A 82 13.76 10.06 8.50
CA ALA A 82 14.15 9.03 7.53
C ALA A 82 12.90 8.27 7.05
N CYS A 83 13.00 7.48 5.98
CA CYS A 83 11.90 6.57 5.61
C CYS A 83 11.59 5.61 6.77
N ALA A 84 12.63 5.11 7.44
CA ALA A 84 12.48 4.26 8.62
C ALA A 84 11.75 4.92 9.80
N THR A 85 11.68 6.25 9.89
CA THR A 85 10.97 6.96 10.99
C THR A 85 9.48 6.61 11.03
N CYS A 86 8.89 6.32 9.87
CA CYS A 86 7.48 5.91 9.74
C CYS A 86 7.32 4.37 9.66
N HIS A 87 8.42 3.61 9.63
CA HIS A 87 8.40 2.18 9.28
C HIS A 87 9.26 1.29 10.21
N PHE A 88 9.63 1.79 11.40
CA PHE A 88 10.58 1.12 12.28
C PHE A 88 10.01 -0.08 13.04
N HIS A 89 8.69 -0.31 13.03
CA HIS A 89 8.06 -1.39 13.80
C HIS A 89 7.33 -2.36 12.89
N ALA A 90 7.93 -3.53 12.61
CA ALA A 90 7.42 -4.49 11.63
C ALA A 90 7.11 -3.86 10.26
N GLY A 91 7.89 -2.84 9.87
CA GLY A 91 7.68 -2.06 8.65
C GLY A 91 6.59 -0.99 8.73
N ALA A 92 5.94 -0.80 9.87
CA ALA A 92 4.85 0.16 10.12
C ALA A 92 5.22 1.16 11.24
N ASP A 93 4.26 2.02 11.61
CA ASP A 93 4.39 2.99 12.71
C ASP A 93 3.52 2.61 13.91
N ARG A 94 4.15 2.50 15.09
CA ARG A 94 3.48 2.21 16.36
C ARG A 94 3.42 3.40 17.32
N ARG A 95 3.81 4.59 16.89
CA ARG A 95 3.80 5.78 17.76
C ARG A 95 2.37 6.06 18.22
N THR A 96 2.24 6.63 19.41
CA THR A 96 0.94 6.97 20.03
C THR A 96 0.82 8.45 20.32
N LYS A 97 1.91 9.23 20.20
CA LYS A 97 1.92 10.66 20.45
C LYS A 97 2.17 11.45 19.16
N ASN A 98 1.40 12.53 18.96
CA ASN A 98 1.43 13.35 17.74
C ASN A 98 1.14 12.55 16.46
N GLN A 99 0.14 11.66 16.49
CA GLN A 99 -0.20 10.82 15.35
C GLN A 99 -1.55 11.17 14.72
N LEU A 100 -2.19 12.28 15.09
CA LEU A 100 -3.49 12.68 14.55
C LEU A 100 -3.34 13.70 13.41
N SER A 101 -4.02 13.45 12.30
CA SER A 101 -4.30 14.43 11.25
C SER A 101 -5.81 14.65 11.18
N PRO A 102 -6.31 15.90 11.12
CA PRO A 102 -7.73 16.16 10.94
C PRO A 102 -8.10 16.06 9.47
N THR A 103 -9.23 15.41 9.17
CA THR A 103 -9.71 15.12 7.80
C THR A 103 -8.72 14.33 6.94
N GLY A 104 -9.22 13.46 6.06
CA GLY A 104 -8.39 12.68 5.14
C GLY A 104 -7.73 13.54 4.04
N ARG A 105 -7.62 13.02 2.82
CA ARG A 105 -7.01 13.75 1.69
C ARG A 105 -7.93 14.74 0.98
N ASP A 106 -9.20 14.90 1.37
CA ASP A 106 -10.06 15.90 0.73
C ASP A 106 -9.81 17.33 1.23
N SER A 107 -9.32 18.18 0.32
CA SER A 107 -9.05 19.59 0.54
C SER A 107 -10.29 20.49 0.73
N HIS A 108 -11.50 19.98 0.49
CA HIS A 108 -12.75 20.75 0.59
C HIS A 108 -13.39 20.71 1.98
N LEU A 109 -12.94 19.79 2.84
CA LEU A 109 -13.45 19.66 4.20
C LEU A 109 -12.69 20.58 5.17
N PRO A 110 -13.35 21.07 6.25
CA PRO A 110 -12.66 21.82 7.29
C PRO A 110 -11.58 20.97 7.95
N THR A 111 -10.34 21.47 7.98
CA THR A 111 -9.20 20.80 8.62
C THR A 111 -9.18 21.06 10.13
N GLU A 112 -10.20 20.56 10.82
CA GLU A 112 -10.39 20.69 12.27
C GLU A 112 -10.32 19.32 12.97
N PHE A 113 -9.61 19.25 14.09
CA PHE A 113 -9.52 18.03 14.89
C PHE A 113 -10.84 17.69 15.56
N THR A 114 -11.20 16.42 15.56
CA THR A 114 -12.44 15.95 16.18
C THR A 114 -12.34 15.96 17.71
N ILE A 115 -13.46 16.23 18.38
CA ILE A 115 -13.58 16.08 19.84
C ILE A 115 -13.62 14.59 20.18
N GLY A 116 -12.76 14.15 21.12
CA GLY A 116 -12.70 12.76 21.55
C GLY A 116 -13.97 12.28 22.27
N LYS A 117 -14.09 10.97 22.47
CA LYS A 117 -15.24 10.32 23.16
C LYS A 117 -15.49 10.85 24.58
N ASP A 118 -14.44 11.36 25.22
CA ASP A 118 -14.47 11.97 26.55
C ASP A 118 -14.94 13.44 26.55
N GLY A 119 -15.25 14.00 25.38
CA GLY A 119 -15.67 15.40 25.22
C GLY A 119 -14.51 16.40 25.17
N THR A 120 -13.26 15.94 25.10
CA THR A 120 -12.08 16.82 25.05
C THR A 120 -11.55 16.99 23.62
N LEU A 121 -11.16 18.22 23.28
CA LEU A 121 -10.65 18.55 21.94
C LEU A 121 -9.30 17.86 21.71
N ARG A 122 -9.21 17.07 20.63
CA ARG A 122 -7.96 16.47 20.18
C ARG A 122 -7.14 17.51 19.37
N GLY A 123 -5.88 17.21 19.13
CA GLY A 123 -4.98 18.12 18.41
C GLY A 123 -3.58 17.56 18.25
N PRO A 124 -2.65 18.37 17.73
CA PRO A 124 -1.25 17.98 17.62
C PRO A 124 -0.73 17.54 18.99
N ASN A 125 0.13 16.53 19.02
CA ASN A 125 0.73 16.01 20.25
C ASN A 125 -0.22 15.40 21.28
N THR A 126 -1.46 15.12 20.91
CA THR A 126 -2.34 14.23 21.69
C THR A 126 -1.64 12.88 21.86
N ALA A 127 -1.64 12.37 23.10
CA ALA A 127 -1.25 11.00 23.40
C ALA A 127 -2.48 10.09 23.30
N LEU A 128 -2.46 9.15 22.36
CA LEU A 128 -3.55 8.23 22.10
C LEU A 128 -3.62 7.14 23.18
N SER A 129 -4.84 6.84 23.59
CA SER A 129 -5.19 5.80 24.55
C SER A 129 -6.15 4.79 23.92
N LYS A 130 -6.43 3.70 24.62
CA LYS A 130 -7.44 2.72 24.16
C LYS A 130 -8.84 3.32 24.00
N HIS A 131 -9.16 4.37 24.76
CA HIS A 131 -10.46 5.03 24.73
C HIS A 131 -10.68 5.91 23.50
N ASP A 132 -9.62 6.26 22.77
CA ASP A 132 -9.75 7.04 21.54
C ASP A 132 -10.24 6.20 20.34
N PHE A 133 -10.24 4.87 20.48
CA PHE A 133 -10.63 3.93 19.44
C PHE A 133 -11.95 3.19 19.75
N PRO A 134 -12.66 2.68 18.74
CA PRO A 134 -12.50 3.00 17.32
C PRO A 134 -13.00 4.41 16.99
N PHE A 135 -12.58 4.95 15.84
CA PHE A 135 -13.03 6.26 15.33
C PHE A 135 -14.47 6.28 14.84
N PHE A 136 -15.05 5.11 14.61
CA PHE A 136 -16.48 4.94 14.37
C PHE A 136 -17.01 3.88 15.33
N ASP A 137 -17.99 4.25 16.15
CA ASP A 137 -18.51 3.42 17.22
C ASP A 137 -20.05 3.41 17.23
N THR A 138 -20.62 2.30 17.69
CA THR A 138 -22.06 2.11 17.79
C THR A 138 -22.44 1.51 19.14
N ASP A 139 -23.71 1.57 19.51
CA ASP A 139 -24.23 0.91 20.71
C ASP A 139 -24.18 -0.63 20.65
N ASN A 140 -24.00 -1.20 19.45
CA ASN A 140 -23.72 -2.60 19.21
C ASN A 140 -22.74 -2.78 18.02
N PRO A 141 -21.43 -2.98 18.29
CA PRO A 141 -20.38 -2.92 17.27
C PRO A 141 -20.40 -4.10 16.27
N THR A 142 -21.24 -5.11 16.49
CA THR A 142 -21.31 -6.33 15.66
C THR A 142 -22.58 -6.41 14.80
N THR A 143 -23.43 -5.39 14.84
CA THR A 143 -24.69 -5.34 14.07
C THR A 143 -24.76 -4.11 13.19
N ASP A 144 -25.28 -4.30 11.98
CA ASP A 144 -25.56 -3.27 10.97
C ASP A 144 -26.69 -2.30 11.35
N THR A 145 -27.42 -2.60 12.43
CA THR A 145 -28.58 -1.82 12.93
C THR A 145 -28.27 -1.04 14.21
N GLY A 146 -26.99 -0.99 14.63
CA GLY A 146 -26.57 -0.23 15.79
C GLY A 146 -26.72 1.29 15.59
N THR A 147 -27.04 2.01 16.66
CA THR A 147 -27.05 3.48 16.65
C THR A 147 -25.62 4.00 16.79
N VAL A 148 -25.19 4.91 15.92
CA VAL A 148 -23.86 5.56 16.01
C VAL A 148 -23.75 6.33 17.31
N THR A 149 -22.73 6.02 18.10
CA THR A 149 -22.41 6.68 19.38
C THR A 149 -21.23 7.63 19.26
N TYR A 150 -20.35 7.40 18.28
CA TYR A 150 -19.19 8.24 18.00
C TYR A 150 -18.76 8.12 16.54
N ASN A 151 -18.32 9.24 15.96
CA ASN A 151 -17.72 9.28 14.63
C ASN A 151 -16.66 10.37 14.59
N SER A 152 -15.48 10.04 14.08
CA SER A 152 -14.37 10.94 13.82
C SER A 152 -13.87 10.76 12.39
N ASN A 153 -13.57 11.89 11.74
CA ASN A 153 -12.91 11.93 10.43
C ASN A 153 -11.40 12.15 10.56
N ASP A 154 -10.85 12.15 11.78
CA ASP A 154 -9.41 12.18 12.00
C ASP A 154 -8.76 10.90 11.47
N VAL A 155 -7.45 10.98 11.24
CA VAL A 155 -6.60 9.88 10.82
C VAL A 155 -5.48 9.67 11.83
N VAL A 156 -5.18 8.41 12.15
CA VAL A 156 -3.96 8.04 12.89
C VAL A 156 -2.86 7.64 11.91
N SER A 157 -1.80 8.43 11.85
CA SER A 157 -0.64 8.19 11.00
C SER A 157 0.66 8.77 11.55
N SER A 158 1.74 8.54 10.81
CA SER A 158 3.09 9.01 11.06
C SER A 158 3.20 10.53 11.11
N ALA A 159 3.87 11.02 12.15
CA ALA A 159 4.39 12.39 12.17
C ALA A 159 5.63 12.50 11.27
N GLY A 160 5.61 13.48 10.37
CA GLY A 160 6.68 13.79 9.43
C GLY A 160 7.43 15.08 9.79
N THR A 161 7.58 15.97 8.81
CA THR A 161 8.36 17.22 8.92
C THR A 161 7.57 18.37 9.57
N TYR A 162 8.28 19.40 10.04
CA TYR A 162 7.70 20.71 10.36
C TYR A 162 7.25 21.48 9.10
N GLY A 163 7.77 21.14 7.92
CA GLY A 163 7.52 21.84 6.66
C GLY A 163 8.38 23.10 6.52
N GLY A 164 7.79 24.19 6.02
CA GLY A 164 8.49 25.44 5.69
C GLY A 164 9.08 25.44 4.29
N ASN A 165 9.64 26.58 3.86
CA ASN A 165 10.18 26.75 2.52
C ASN A 165 11.66 26.40 2.45
N PHE A 166 12.03 25.44 1.59
CA PHE A 166 13.41 25.04 1.38
C PHE A 166 14.25 26.21 0.84
N GLN A 167 15.40 26.47 1.48
CA GLN A 167 16.35 27.50 1.05
C GLN A 167 17.60 26.90 0.42
N ARG A 168 18.21 25.92 1.08
CA ARG A 168 19.41 25.22 0.61
C ARG A 168 19.71 24.00 1.49
N VAL A 169 20.48 23.07 0.94
CA VAL A 169 21.05 21.96 1.73
C VAL A 169 22.16 22.42 2.66
N ASN A 170 22.37 21.67 3.74
CA ASN A 170 23.53 21.80 4.60
C ASN A 170 24.56 20.70 4.29
N TRP A 171 25.73 21.09 3.79
CA TRP A 171 26.70 20.17 3.22
C TRP A 171 27.50 19.39 4.26
N PHE A 172 27.95 20.06 5.32
CA PHE A 172 29.01 19.55 6.21
C PHE A 172 28.64 19.50 7.69
N HIS A 173 27.51 20.09 8.09
CA HIS A 173 27.15 20.19 9.50
C HIS A 173 25.72 19.75 9.75
N GLY A 174 25.53 18.86 10.72
CA GLY A 174 24.21 18.43 11.18
C GLY A 174 23.35 17.71 10.14
N THR A 175 22.14 17.39 10.57
CA THR A 175 21.18 16.59 9.81
C THR A 175 20.26 17.40 8.91
N ASN A 176 20.07 18.67 9.24
CA ASN A 176 18.92 19.43 8.79
C ASN A 176 19.26 20.37 7.62
N ASP A 177 18.31 20.51 6.71
CA ASP A 177 18.36 21.51 5.66
C ASP A 177 18.13 22.92 6.25
N ASN A 178 18.48 23.95 5.48
CA ASN A 178 18.11 25.31 5.85
C ASN A 178 16.73 25.60 5.27
N CYS A 179 15.74 25.80 6.14
CA CYS A 179 14.38 26.09 5.77
C CYS A 179 13.89 27.37 6.45
N ASP A 180 13.05 28.11 5.73
CA ASP A 180 12.29 29.20 6.29
C ASP A 180 10.99 28.63 6.86
N TYR A 181 10.99 28.39 8.18
CA TYR A 181 9.89 27.75 8.89
C TYR A 181 8.77 28.76 9.18
N SER A 182 7.53 28.33 8.90
CA SER A 182 6.32 29.02 9.31
C SER A 182 5.46 28.10 10.18
N THR A 183 4.67 28.69 11.07
CA THR A 183 3.68 27.96 11.85
C THR A 183 2.57 27.48 10.91
N ASP A 184 2.36 26.17 10.86
CA ASP A 184 1.28 25.56 10.07
C ASP A 184 -0.10 25.93 10.64
N PRO A 185 -1.13 26.19 9.80
CA PRO A 185 -2.46 26.56 10.27
C PRO A 185 -3.21 25.43 10.99
N VAL A 186 -2.81 24.17 10.83
CA VAL A 186 -3.43 23.00 11.45
C VAL A 186 -2.52 22.43 12.53
N PHE A 187 -1.23 22.26 12.21
CA PHE A 187 -0.26 21.61 13.08
C PHE A 187 0.49 22.65 13.94
N HIS A 188 -0.20 23.18 14.95
CA HIS A 188 0.37 24.14 15.90
C HIS A 188 -0.26 24.07 17.28
N VAL A 189 0.44 24.63 18.29
CA VAL A 189 -0.10 24.91 19.62
C VAL A 189 0.17 26.38 19.93
N GLY A 190 -0.90 27.18 20.01
CA GLY A 190 -0.78 28.64 20.11
C GLY A 190 -0.08 29.20 18.86
N ALA A 191 1.03 29.92 19.03
CA ALA A 191 1.79 30.47 17.90
C ALA A 191 2.94 29.57 17.41
N ILE A 192 3.14 28.41 18.05
CA ILE A 192 4.28 27.53 17.84
C ILE A 192 3.90 26.35 16.95
N GLY A 193 4.64 26.14 15.86
CA GLY A 193 4.42 25.03 14.93
C GLY A 193 4.87 23.68 15.49
N THR A 194 4.14 22.63 15.14
CA THR A 194 4.46 21.23 15.49
C THR A 194 4.76 20.44 14.21
N ARG A 195 5.27 19.20 14.35
CA ARG A 195 5.40 18.30 13.19
C ARG A 195 4.02 17.99 12.61
N LYS A 196 3.95 17.97 11.28
CA LYS A 196 2.76 17.58 10.53
C LYS A 196 2.55 16.07 10.61
N VAL A 197 1.32 15.63 10.42
CA VAL A 197 0.94 14.22 10.41
C VAL A 197 0.35 13.86 9.06
N GLU A 198 0.72 12.69 8.54
CA GLU A 198 0.22 12.23 7.24
C GLU A 198 -1.30 11.99 7.24
N PRO A 199 -1.98 12.23 6.10
CA PRO A 199 -3.44 12.11 5.99
C PRO A 199 -3.93 10.67 5.76
N ARG A 200 -3.04 9.67 5.80
CA ARG A 200 -3.38 8.23 5.76
C ARG A 200 -2.40 7.47 6.63
N ASN A 201 -2.88 6.46 7.34
CA ASN A 201 -2.07 5.54 8.14
C ASN A 201 -0.91 4.94 7.32
N THR A 202 0.25 4.79 7.93
CA THR A 202 1.44 4.26 7.28
C THR A 202 1.42 2.72 7.23
N PRO A 203 1.32 2.10 6.04
CA PRO A 203 1.27 0.65 5.92
C PRO A 203 2.66 0.01 6.11
N THR A 204 2.69 -1.32 6.31
CA THR A 204 3.96 -2.06 6.35
C THR A 204 4.71 -2.03 5.01
N VAL A 205 6.04 -1.86 5.05
CA VAL A 205 6.95 -2.03 3.89
C VAL A 205 7.35 -3.49 3.64
N ILE A 206 7.11 -4.38 4.60
CA ILE A 206 7.43 -5.80 4.47
C ILE A 206 6.52 -6.44 3.42
N ASN A 207 7.09 -7.26 2.54
CA ASN A 207 6.41 -7.86 1.38
C ASN A 207 5.85 -6.85 0.35
N ALA A 208 6.19 -5.55 0.44
CA ALA A 208 5.66 -4.55 -0.48
C ALA A 208 6.13 -4.74 -1.94
N VAL A 209 7.20 -5.52 -2.16
CA VAL A 209 7.69 -5.91 -3.50
C VAL A 209 6.65 -6.68 -4.33
N PHE A 210 5.70 -7.35 -3.66
CA PHE A 210 4.65 -8.08 -4.37
C PHE A 210 3.54 -7.16 -4.88
N ASN A 211 3.40 -5.94 -4.36
CA ASN A 211 2.32 -5.03 -4.78
C ASN A 211 2.52 -4.57 -6.23
N PHE A 212 1.49 -4.71 -7.07
CA PHE A 212 1.50 -4.16 -8.43
C PHE A 212 1.61 -2.63 -8.43
N ARG A 213 0.88 -1.96 -7.56
CA ARG A 213 1.00 -0.51 -7.29
C ARG A 213 1.15 -0.27 -5.81
N ASN A 214 1.95 0.74 -5.43
CA ASN A 214 2.19 1.09 -4.03
C ASN A 214 1.42 2.37 -3.62
N PHE A 215 1.41 2.65 -2.31
CA PHE A 215 0.45 3.51 -1.60
C PHE A 215 -0.98 2.95 -1.54
N TRP A 216 -1.80 3.50 -0.63
CA TRP A 216 -3.18 3.09 -0.43
C TRP A 216 -4.08 3.36 -1.65
N ASP A 217 -3.82 4.41 -2.44
CA ASP A 217 -4.56 4.78 -3.65
C ASP A 217 -3.93 4.23 -4.94
N GLY A 218 -2.80 3.52 -4.84
CA GLY A 218 -2.10 2.98 -6.00
C GLY A 218 -1.38 4.02 -6.85
N ARG A 219 -1.18 5.26 -6.38
CA ARG A 219 -0.57 6.32 -7.19
C ARG A 219 0.89 6.06 -7.58
N ALA A 220 1.61 5.22 -6.83
CA ALA A 220 2.95 4.79 -7.23
C ALA A 220 2.85 3.72 -8.32
N ASN A 221 3.15 4.13 -9.54
CA ASN A 221 2.93 3.36 -10.75
C ASN A 221 3.85 2.12 -10.82
N ASN A 222 3.37 1.03 -11.43
CA ASN A 222 4.16 -0.18 -11.67
C ASN A 222 5.34 0.05 -12.62
N ILE A 223 5.29 1.10 -13.45
CA ILE A 223 6.37 1.53 -14.34
C ILE A 223 7.16 2.62 -13.64
N PHE A 224 8.44 2.38 -13.42
CA PHE A 224 9.35 3.43 -12.96
C PHE A 224 10.00 4.13 -14.14
N ASN A 225 9.82 5.46 -14.19
CA ASN A 225 10.28 6.33 -15.26
C ASN A 225 11.68 6.94 -15.04
N GLY A 226 12.26 6.69 -13.85
CA GLY A 226 13.58 7.13 -13.44
C GLY A 226 13.62 8.35 -12.51
N SER A 227 12.53 9.12 -12.39
CA SER A 227 12.57 10.38 -11.63
C SER A 227 11.29 10.80 -10.90
N SER A 228 10.15 10.11 -11.11
CA SER A 228 8.89 10.45 -10.44
C SER A 228 8.02 9.21 -10.20
N PRO A 229 6.98 9.29 -9.34
CA PRO A 229 6.15 8.12 -8.98
C PRO A 229 5.13 7.73 -10.06
N TRP A 230 5.00 8.53 -11.12
CA TRP A 230 3.82 8.55 -11.99
C TRP A 230 3.94 7.67 -13.26
N GLY A 231 5.07 7.00 -13.46
CA GLY A 231 5.29 6.17 -14.66
C GLY A 231 5.15 6.99 -15.95
N ASP A 232 4.37 6.47 -16.91
CA ASP A 232 4.17 7.12 -18.22
C ASP A 232 3.28 8.37 -18.16
N ARG A 233 2.59 8.61 -17.05
CA ARG A 233 1.70 9.77 -16.86
C ARG A 233 2.45 11.10 -16.73
N ASP A 234 3.66 11.09 -16.20
CA ASP A 234 4.50 12.29 -16.10
C ASP A 234 5.28 12.45 -17.39
N PRO A 235 5.05 13.48 -18.24
CA PRO A 235 5.74 13.66 -19.51
C PRO A 235 7.19 14.16 -19.38
N ASP A 236 7.55 14.77 -18.24
CA ASP A 236 8.86 15.39 -18.01
C ASP A 236 9.85 14.46 -17.32
N ALA A 237 9.41 13.28 -16.88
CA ALA A 237 10.28 12.31 -16.24
C ALA A 237 11.44 11.81 -17.13
N GLY A 238 12.54 11.44 -16.49
CA GLY A 238 13.69 10.81 -17.13
C GLY A 238 15.01 11.09 -16.44
N VAL A 239 16.06 10.42 -16.91
CA VAL A 239 17.42 10.42 -16.36
C VAL A 239 18.42 10.90 -17.41
N TRP A 240 19.48 11.55 -16.96
CA TRP A 240 20.57 11.99 -17.83
C TRP A 240 21.54 10.85 -18.11
N VAL A 241 21.70 10.49 -19.39
CA VAL A 241 22.55 9.38 -19.84
C VAL A 241 23.74 9.92 -20.63
N MET A 242 24.95 9.47 -20.27
CA MET A 242 26.17 9.75 -21.01
C MET A 242 26.26 8.83 -22.23
N GLN A 243 26.30 9.43 -23.41
CA GLN A 243 26.41 8.72 -24.67
C GLN A 243 27.86 8.32 -24.96
N PRO A 244 28.10 7.27 -25.78
CA PRO A 244 29.45 6.87 -26.19
C PRO A 244 30.29 7.99 -26.83
N GLY A 245 29.65 9.01 -27.41
CA GLY A 245 30.30 10.21 -27.97
C GLY A 245 30.69 11.29 -26.96
N GLY A 246 30.46 11.09 -25.66
CA GLY A 246 30.77 12.05 -24.60
C GLY A 246 29.76 13.21 -24.45
N THR A 247 28.62 13.13 -25.13
CA THR A 247 27.46 14.00 -24.91
C THR A 247 26.53 13.42 -23.84
N VAL A 248 25.58 14.22 -23.37
CA VAL A 248 24.54 13.78 -22.43
C VAL A 248 23.16 14.10 -22.99
N SER A 249 22.23 13.17 -22.82
CA SER A 249 20.82 13.28 -23.22
C SER A 249 19.93 12.90 -22.04
N LYS A 250 18.74 13.49 -21.96
CA LYS A 250 17.72 13.05 -21.00
C LYS A 250 16.90 11.94 -21.67
N GLU A 251 16.79 10.80 -21.01
CA GLU A 251 16.12 9.60 -21.50
C GLU A 251 15.12 9.10 -20.46
N ARG A 252 13.94 8.68 -20.91
CA ARG A 252 12.92 8.08 -20.04
C ARG A 252 13.27 6.62 -19.78
N MET A 253 13.19 6.20 -18.52
CA MET A 253 13.23 4.77 -18.19
C MET A 253 11.84 4.17 -18.33
N HIS A 254 11.77 2.86 -18.58
CA HIS A 254 10.52 2.11 -18.63
C HIS A 254 10.72 0.76 -17.94
N LEU A 255 10.85 0.80 -16.61
CA LEU A 255 11.05 -0.40 -15.81
C LEU A 255 9.71 -0.85 -15.23
N ILE A 256 9.13 -1.92 -15.80
CA ILE A 256 7.93 -2.56 -15.25
C ILE A 256 8.22 -3.22 -13.89
N ASN A 257 7.18 -3.55 -13.13
CA ASN A 257 7.31 -4.23 -11.83
C ASN A 257 8.20 -3.46 -10.83
N SER A 258 8.22 -2.13 -10.96
CA SER A 258 9.09 -1.22 -10.20
C SER A 258 8.30 -0.18 -9.41
N SER A 259 7.12 -0.56 -8.91
CA SER A 259 6.29 0.31 -8.08
C SER A 259 6.95 0.72 -6.77
N LEU A 260 7.90 -0.07 -6.25
CA LEU A 260 8.73 0.31 -5.09
C LEU A 260 9.63 1.50 -5.40
N ALA A 261 10.31 1.51 -6.56
CA ALA A 261 11.11 2.65 -6.97
C ALA A 261 10.25 3.90 -7.21
N SER A 262 9.09 3.73 -7.85
CA SER A 262 8.10 4.80 -8.01
C SER A 262 7.67 5.38 -6.65
N GLN A 263 7.31 4.53 -5.68
CA GLN A 263 6.92 4.96 -4.34
C GLN A 263 8.05 5.71 -3.64
N SER A 264 9.28 5.19 -3.74
CA SER A 264 10.45 5.70 -3.01
C SER A 264 10.82 7.14 -3.38
N VAL A 265 10.43 7.61 -4.56
CA VAL A 265 10.72 8.97 -5.04
C VAL A 265 9.63 10.00 -4.72
N SER A 266 8.70 9.69 -3.81
CA SER A 266 7.71 10.68 -3.32
C SER A 266 8.06 11.25 -1.94
N PRO A 267 8.24 10.43 -0.88
CA PRO A 267 8.38 10.93 0.49
C PRO A 267 9.53 11.93 0.73
N PRO A 268 10.76 11.73 0.17
CA PRO A 268 11.90 12.61 0.46
C PRO A 268 11.78 14.06 -0.02
N VAL A 269 10.73 14.38 -0.80
CA VAL A 269 10.44 15.73 -1.30
C VAL A 269 9.04 16.21 -0.93
N ASP A 270 8.27 15.41 -0.20
CA ASP A 270 6.93 15.77 0.26
C ASP A 270 6.99 16.66 1.52
N ASN A 271 6.15 17.71 1.55
CA ASN A 271 6.19 18.74 2.58
C ASN A 271 5.37 18.45 3.86
N VAL A 272 4.79 17.25 3.93
CA VAL A 272 4.16 16.68 5.12
C VAL A 272 5.03 15.54 5.66
N GLU A 273 5.60 14.73 4.76
CA GLU A 273 6.37 13.53 5.13
C GLU A 273 7.80 13.88 5.58
N MET A 274 8.68 14.36 4.70
CA MET A 274 10.12 14.42 5.00
C MET A 274 10.82 15.74 4.68
N ALA A 275 10.25 16.62 3.87
CA ALA A 275 10.98 17.74 3.28
C ALA A 275 10.37 19.11 3.57
N CYS A 276 11.19 20.14 3.48
CA CYS A 276 10.68 21.49 3.27
C CYS A 276 10.16 21.64 1.83
N GLU A 277 9.15 22.48 1.63
CA GLU A 277 8.54 22.74 0.33
C GLU A 277 9.57 23.23 -0.70
N ASN A 278 9.41 22.82 -1.96
CA ASN A 278 10.29 23.11 -3.11
C ASN A 278 11.68 22.43 -3.10
N ARG A 279 11.95 21.52 -2.17
CA ARG A 279 13.16 20.68 -2.21
C ARG A 279 13.08 19.66 -3.34
N THR A 280 14.17 19.45 -4.08
CA THR A 280 14.23 18.46 -5.16
C THR A 280 15.14 17.26 -4.83
N PHE A 281 15.02 16.17 -5.58
CA PHE A 281 15.98 15.05 -5.48
C PHE A 281 17.41 15.45 -5.88
N ALA A 282 17.59 16.45 -6.75
CA ALA A 282 18.91 16.95 -7.09
C ALA A 282 19.57 17.68 -5.91
N ASP A 283 18.79 18.41 -5.12
CA ASP A 283 19.24 18.97 -3.84
C ASP A 283 19.61 17.83 -2.87
N LEU A 284 18.79 16.79 -2.76
CA LEU A 284 19.10 15.63 -1.91
C LEU A 284 20.40 14.93 -2.33
N GLY A 285 20.62 14.73 -3.64
CA GLY A 285 21.87 14.19 -4.16
C GLY A 285 23.07 15.07 -3.81
N GLN A 286 22.91 16.39 -3.92
CA GLN A 286 23.91 17.37 -3.50
C GLN A 286 24.25 17.26 -2.00
N LYS A 287 23.24 17.01 -1.16
CA LYS A 287 23.42 16.81 0.29
C LYS A 287 24.17 15.51 0.60
N LEU A 288 23.78 14.39 -0.01
CA LEU A 288 24.18 13.06 0.44
C LEU A 288 25.44 12.51 -0.24
N LEU A 289 25.67 12.74 -1.54
CA LEU A 289 26.67 11.99 -2.31
C LEU A 289 28.07 11.99 -1.69
N PHE A 290 28.49 13.10 -1.07
CA PHE A 290 29.82 13.20 -0.44
C PHE A 290 29.84 12.88 1.05
N ARG A 291 28.69 12.59 1.68
CA ARG A 291 28.61 12.27 3.10
C ARG A 291 28.96 10.81 3.39
N MET A 292 29.32 10.58 4.66
CA MET A 292 29.45 9.25 5.22
C MET A 292 28.04 8.72 5.50
N PRO A 293 27.66 7.54 5.00
CA PRO A 293 26.35 6.97 5.29
C PRO A 293 26.16 6.73 6.78
N LEU A 294 24.98 7.07 7.29
CA LEU A 294 24.56 6.84 8.68
C LEU A 294 25.50 7.49 9.71
N GLU A 295 26.13 8.63 9.37
CA GLU A 295 27.14 9.30 10.22
C GLU A 295 26.63 9.72 11.60
N HIS A 296 25.31 9.76 11.79
CA HIS A 296 24.64 10.10 13.05
C HIS A 296 24.01 8.91 13.78
N GLN A 297 24.07 7.70 13.21
CA GLN A 297 23.36 6.51 13.69
C GLN A 297 24.35 5.37 13.93
N ALA A 298 24.23 4.70 15.07
CA ALA A 298 24.99 3.48 15.31
C ALA A 298 24.56 2.38 14.33
N VAL A 299 25.51 1.60 13.82
CA VAL A 299 25.23 0.43 12.97
C VAL A 299 25.75 -0.81 13.67
N HIS A 300 24.96 -1.87 13.78
CA HIS A 300 25.40 -3.08 14.46
C HIS A 300 26.55 -3.76 13.69
N TRP A 301 27.59 -4.24 14.39
CA TRP A 301 28.75 -4.89 13.76
C TRP A 301 28.38 -6.19 13.01
N ASN A 302 27.33 -6.86 13.49
CA ASN A 302 26.72 -8.04 12.88
C ASN A 302 25.41 -7.71 12.12
N ASP A 303 25.19 -6.46 11.69
CA ASP A 303 24.08 -6.15 10.76
C ASP A 303 24.26 -6.98 9.47
N SER A 304 23.18 -7.58 8.97
CA SER A 304 23.21 -8.58 7.90
C SER A 304 23.68 -8.03 6.54
N VAL A 305 23.57 -6.72 6.33
CA VAL A 305 23.90 -6.05 5.06
C VAL A 305 25.02 -5.02 5.27
N LEU A 306 24.94 -4.24 6.35
CA LEU A 306 25.82 -3.11 6.62
C LEU A 306 27.00 -3.47 7.55
N GLY A 307 26.96 -4.62 8.23
CA GLY A 307 27.95 -4.99 9.24
C GLY A 307 29.39 -4.99 8.73
N GLY A 308 29.59 -5.43 7.47
CA GLY A 308 30.91 -5.42 6.82
C GLY A 308 31.49 -4.03 6.55
N LEU A 309 30.66 -2.98 6.57
CA LEU A 309 31.08 -1.59 6.40
C LEU A 309 30.98 -0.78 7.70
N ALA A 310 30.33 -1.30 8.74
CA ALA A 310 30.15 -0.61 10.01
C ALA A 310 31.49 -0.34 10.71
N PHE A 311 31.63 0.81 11.36
CA PHE A 311 32.79 1.06 12.23
C PHE A 311 32.71 0.32 13.57
N SER A 312 31.58 -0.32 13.85
CA SER A 312 31.32 -1.06 15.09
C SER A 312 32.15 -2.33 15.19
N THR A 313 32.41 -2.74 16.42
CA THR A 313 32.93 -4.07 16.75
C THR A 313 32.04 -4.73 17.80
N GLU A 314 32.24 -6.01 18.05
CA GLU A 314 31.56 -6.69 19.15
C GLU A 314 31.74 -5.93 20.48
N GLY A 315 30.64 -5.66 21.18
CA GLY A 315 30.62 -4.87 22.42
C GLY A 315 30.85 -3.36 22.28
N GLN A 316 31.11 -2.84 21.07
CA GLN A 316 31.33 -1.40 20.84
C GLN A 316 30.61 -0.92 19.57
N LEU A 317 29.38 -0.44 19.72
CA LEU A 317 28.65 0.22 18.65
C LEU A 317 29.26 1.59 18.33
N ARG A 318 29.40 1.89 17.04
CA ARG A 318 29.89 3.15 16.48
C ARG A 318 28.98 3.62 15.36
N LYS A 319 29.02 4.92 15.11
CA LYS A 319 28.22 5.59 14.08
C LYS A 319 28.88 5.51 12.71
N GLY A 320 28.07 5.40 11.67
CA GLY A 320 28.48 5.50 10.28
C GLY A 320 29.11 4.26 9.67
N LEU A 321 29.25 4.31 8.34
CA LEU A 321 29.87 3.29 7.51
C LEU A 321 31.20 3.76 6.93
N ASN A 322 32.15 2.85 6.74
CA ASN A 322 33.47 3.11 6.16
C ASN A 322 33.43 3.25 4.62
N THR A 323 32.59 4.17 4.12
CA THR A 323 32.42 4.47 2.69
C THR A 323 31.80 5.87 2.50
N ARG A 324 31.41 6.21 1.26
CA ARG A 324 30.61 7.40 0.91
C ARG A 324 29.46 6.99 0.00
N TYR A 325 28.36 7.75 0.03
CA TYR A 325 27.22 7.50 -0.86
C TYR A 325 27.60 7.48 -2.35
N LEU A 326 28.45 8.41 -2.80
CA LEU A 326 28.91 8.44 -4.19
C LEU A 326 29.64 7.15 -4.58
N LYS A 327 30.45 6.58 -3.66
CA LYS A 327 31.14 5.32 -3.93
C LYS A 327 30.15 4.17 -4.07
N LEU A 328 29.14 4.09 -3.19
CA LEU A 328 28.09 3.09 -3.28
C LEU A 328 27.27 3.23 -4.59
N VAL A 329 26.98 4.46 -5.03
CA VAL A 329 26.34 4.72 -6.33
C VAL A 329 27.22 4.24 -7.49
N MET A 330 28.53 4.55 -7.45
CA MET A 330 29.47 4.13 -8.49
C MET A 330 29.66 2.61 -8.57
N ASP A 331 29.56 1.93 -7.42
CA ASP A 331 29.64 0.47 -7.35
C ASP A 331 28.37 -0.19 -7.88
N ALA A 332 27.21 0.34 -7.49
CA ALA A 332 25.91 -0.25 -7.81
C ALA A 332 25.48 -0.01 -9.27
N PHE A 333 25.68 1.19 -9.81
CA PHE A 333 25.02 1.63 -11.04
C PHE A 333 25.97 1.76 -12.23
N ASN A 334 25.42 1.51 -13.41
CA ASN A 334 26.13 1.64 -14.67
C ASN A 334 26.73 3.07 -14.84
N PRO A 335 28.04 3.18 -15.19
CA PRO A 335 28.73 4.47 -15.30
C PRO A 335 28.04 5.52 -16.19
N LYS A 336 27.28 5.10 -17.21
CA LYS A 336 26.56 6.04 -18.09
C LYS A 336 25.63 7.00 -17.35
N TYR A 337 25.21 6.68 -16.12
CA TYR A 337 24.32 7.51 -15.31
C TYR A 337 25.03 8.49 -14.37
N TRP A 338 26.35 8.39 -14.17
CA TRP A 338 27.07 9.23 -13.20
C TRP A 338 28.45 9.72 -13.66
N SER A 339 29.03 9.16 -14.71
CA SER A 339 30.44 9.39 -15.07
C SER A 339 30.71 10.65 -15.89
N TYR A 340 29.70 11.45 -16.23
CA TYR A 340 29.92 12.69 -16.99
C TYR A 340 30.70 13.72 -16.16
N PRO A 341 31.92 14.13 -16.58
CA PRO A 341 32.86 14.83 -15.70
C PRO A 341 32.61 16.33 -15.56
N ARG A 342 31.70 16.91 -16.36
CA ARG A 342 31.40 18.35 -16.35
C ARG A 342 30.05 18.60 -15.69
N ARG A 343 29.85 19.80 -15.15
CA ARG A 343 28.51 20.27 -14.80
C ARG A 343 27.80 20.63 -16.13
N GLY A 344 26.64 20.00 -16.36
CA GLY A 344 25.95 19.98 -17.66
C GLY A 344 24.65 20.81 -17.65
N PRO A 345 23.70 20.56 -18.57
CA PRO A 345 22.38 21.22 -18.60
C PRO A 345 21.42 20.70 -17.49
N PHE A 346 21.96 20.18 -16.39
CA PHE A 346 21.23 19.38 -15.41
C PHE A 346 20.44 20.21 -14.37
N GLY A 347 20.28 21.51 -14.61
CA GLY A 347 19.76 22.45 -13.63
C GLY A 347 20.80 22.89 -12.60
N ALA A 348 20.36 23.69 -11.63
CA ALA A 348 21.18 24.21 -10.55
C ALA A 348 20.34 24.43 -9.28
N PRO A 349 20.96 24.45 -8.09
CA PRO A 349 20.29 24.87 -6.86
C PRO A 349 19.74 26.28 -6.98
N SER A 350 18.67 26.56 -6.23
CA SER A 350 18.18 27.93 -6.05
C SER A 350 19.29 28.83 -5.45
N GLY A 351 19.36 30.10 -5.89
CA GLY A 351 20.23 31.10 -5.26
C GLY A 351 21.73 31.08 -5.62
N ASN A 352 22.07 31.13 -6.92
CA ASN A 352 23.46 31.23 -7.43
C ASN A 352 24.40 30.06 -7.07
N GLY A 353 23.86 28.84 -6.88
CA GLY A 353 24.66 27.62 -6.68
C GLY A 353 25.34 27.11 -7.96
N LEU A 354 26.33 26.21 -7.80
CA LEU A 354 26.93 25.51 -8.94
C LEU A 354 25.90 24.58 -9.58
N ALA A 355 25.79 24.60 -10.91
CA ALA A 355 24.93 23.68 -11.68
C ALA A 355 25.17 22.22 -11.30
N TYR A 356 24.13 21.40 -11.20
CA TYR A 356 24.28 20.03 -10.71
C TYR A 356 25.27 19.20 -11.55
N SER A 357 25.91 18.23 -10.91
CA SER A 357 26.56 17.11 -11.59
C SER A 357 25.52 16.12 -12.11
N GLN A 358 25.93 15.23 -13.03
CA GLN A 358 25.03 14.18 -13.53
C GLN A 358 24.51 13.29 -12.39
N ALA A 359 25.39 12.94 -11.45
CA ALA A 359 25.04 12.08 -10.32
C ALA A 359 24.03 12.75 -9.36
N GLU A 360 24.17 14.06 -9.12
CA GLU A 360 23.21 14.85 -8.33
C GLU A 360 21.85 14.86 -9.05
N ALA A 361 21.82 15.15 -10.35
CA ALA A 361 20.57 15.25 -11.12
C ALA A 361 19.83 13.90 -11.28
N ASN A 362 20.56 12.79 -11.33
CA ASN A 362 19.98 11.44 -11.41
C ASN A 362 19.70 10.81 -10.04
N PHE A 363 19.84 11.56 -8.94
CA PHE A 363 19.77 10.98 -7.61
C PHE A 363 18.42 10.31 -7.30
N ALA A 364 17.32 10.78 -7.89
CA ALA A 364 16.01 10.11 -7.80
C ALA A 364 16.07 8.65 -8.30
N MET A 365 16.74 8.40 -9.43
CA MET A 365 16.91 7.05 -9.99
C MET A 365 17.72 6.17 -9.04
N PHE A 366 18.85 6.66 -8.55
CA PHE A 366 19.71 5.91 -7.64
C PHE A 366 18.99 5.59 -6.33
N PHE A 367 18.27 6.57 -5.79
CA PHE A 367 17.52 6.42 -4.55
C PHE A 367 16.39 5.40 -4.72
N GLY A 368 15.53 5.58 -5.72
CA GLY A 368 14.36 4.72 -5.95
C GLY A 368 14.75 3.26 -6.23
N LEU A 369 15.71 3.03 -7.12
CA LEU A 369 16.13 1.67 -7.46
C LEU A 369 16.91 1.01 -6.32
N ALA A 370 17.74 1.73 -5.58
CA ALA A 370 18.43 1.16 -4.42
C ALA A 370 17.44 0.77 -3.31
N LEU A 371 16.46 1.62 -3.01
CA LEU A 371 15.38 1.28 -2.05
C LEU A 371 14.58 0.09 -2.53
N GLN A 372 14.20 0.02 -3.81
CA GLN A 372 13.54 -1.15 -4.38
C GLN A 372 14.37 -2.42 -4.17
N MET A 373 15.68 -2.38 -4.41
CA MET A 373 16.56 -3.53 -4.19
C MET A 373 16.57 -3.96 -2.72
N TYR A 374 16.66 -3.03 -1.78
CA TYR A 374 16.62 -3.33 -0.35
C TYR A 374 15.25 -3.85 0.10
N GLN A 375 14.16 -3.15 -0.23
CA GLN A 375 12.80 -3.54 0.14
C GLN A 375 12.39 -4.90 -0.48
N SER A 376 12.96 -5.28 -1.62
CA SER A 376 12.78 -6.61 -2.22
C SER A 376 13.40 -7.74 -1.38
N THR A 377 14.25 -7.43 -0.41
CA THR A 377 14.80 -8.41 0.55
C THR A 377 13.90 -8.61 1.77
N LEU A 378 12.97 -7.69 2.04
CA LEU A 378 12.11 -7.69 3.23
C LEU A 378 10.91 -8.63 3.03
N ILE A 379 11.20 -9.92 2.87
CA ILE A 379 10.22 -10.98 2.62
C ILE A 379 9.98 -11.78 3.91
N SER A 380 8.73 -11.80 4.36
CA SER A 380 8.27 -12.48 5.58
C SER A 380 7.58 -13.79 5.24
N ASP A 381 8.37 -14.79 4.85
CA ASP A 381 7.97 -16.10 4.34
C ASP A 381 8.27 -17.28 5.28
N ASP A 382 8.45 -17.03 6.58
CA ASP A 382 8.82 -18.06 7.58
C ASP A 382 7.92 -18.01 8.83
N SER A 383 6.67 -17.57 8.67
CA SER A 383 5.65 -17.64 9.72
C SER A 383 5.27 -19.11 10.05
N PRO A 384 4.59 -19.37 11.18
CA PRO A 384 4.01 -20.68 11.45
C PRO A 384 3.18 -21.25 10.27
N PHE A 385 2.45 -20.38 9.56
CA PHE A 385 1.73 -20.75 8.34
C PHE A 385 2.66 -21.23 7.23
N ASP A 386 3.78 -20.53 6.98
CA ASP A 386 4.70 -20.88 5.89
C ASP A 386 5.54 -22.12 6.18
N ARG A 387 5.81 -22.40 7.45
CA ARG A 387 6.57 -23.57 7.92
C ARG A 387 5.75 -24.86 7.92
N SER A 388 4.43 -24.73 7.99
CA SER A 388 3.53 -25.88 8.03
C SER A 388 3.70 -26.74 6.77
N ALA A 389 3.76 -28.06 6.96
CA ALA A 389 3.46 -28.99 5.88
C ALA A 389 2.02 -28.77 5.38
N VAL A 390 1.75 -29.18 4.15
CA VAL A 390 0.41 -29.12 3.55
C VAL A 390 -0.13 -30.52 3.27
N ASP A 391 -1.44 -30.67 3.34
CA ASP A 391 -2.13 -31.89 2.91
C ASP A 391 -2.29 -31.98 1.38
N GLU A 392 -3.02 -33.00 0.91
CA GLU A 392 -3.27 -33.22 -0.52
C GLU A 392 -4.07 -32.10 -1.20
N HIS A 393 -4.77 -31.28 -0.41
CA HIS A 393 -5.53 -30.12 -0.88
C HIS A 393 -4.77 -28.80 -0.72
N GLY A 394 -3.52 -28.84 -0.25
CA GLY A 394 -2.67 -27.67 -0.03
C GLY A 394 -2.94 -26.93 1.28
N ALA A 395 -3.74 -27.48 2.19
CA ALA A 395 -4.04 -26.84 3.47
C ALA A 395 -2.96 -27.14 4.53
N PRO A 396 -2.56 -26.16 5.35
CA PRO A 396 -1.55 -26.33 6.39
C PRO A 396 -2.03 -27.25 7.53
N ILE A 397 -1.22 -28.26 7.88
CA ILE A 397 -1.58 -29.28 8.88
C ILE A 397 -0.93 -29.10 10.26
N ASP A 398 0.16 -28.33 10.36
CA ASP A 398 0.95 -28.15 11.59
C ASP A 398 0.51 -26.93 12.41
N LEU A 399 -0.48 -26.18 11.94
CA LEU A 399 -1.11 -25.12 12.70
C LEU A 399 -1.87 -25.67 13.92
N SER A 400 -2.03 -24.85 14.96
CA SER A 400 -2.89 -25.20 16.09
C SER A 400 -4.32 -25.50 15.63
N GLU A 401 -5.06 -26.35 16.35
CA GLU A 401 -6.45 -26.68 16.00
C GLU A 401 -7.34 -25.43 15.86
N SER A 402 -7.08 -24.40 16.69
CA SER A 402 -7.78 -23.13 16.64
C SER A 402 -7.47 -22.33 15.38
N ALA A 403 -6.19 -22.24 14.98
CA ALA A 403 -5.79 -21.56 13.76
C ALA A 403 -6.27 -22.30 12.49
N ARG A 404 -6.35 -23.64 12.51
CA ARG A 404 -6.92 -24.44 11.40
C ARG A 404 -8.40 -24.14 11.19
N ARG A 405 -9.20 -24.16 12.28
CA ARG A 405 -10.61 -23.72 12.21
C ARG A 405 -10.72 -22.26 11.78
N GLY A 406 -9.81 -21.40 12.25
CA GLY A 406 -9.75 -20.00 11.86
C GLY A 406 -9.51 -19.79 10.36
N MET A 407 -8.70 -20.64 9.74
CA MET A 407 -8.50 -20.62 8.29
C MET A 407 -9.76 -21.06 7.52
N GLU A 408 -10.50 -22.04 8.05
CA GLU A 408 -11.80 -22.44 7.47
C GLU A 408 -12.79 -21.26 7.56
N ILE A 409 -12.92 -20.64 8.74
CA ILE A 409 -13.73 -19.43 8.95
C ILE A 409 -13.28 -18.28 8.03
N PHE A 410 -11.99 -18.07 7.83
CA PHE A 410 -11.47 -17.04 6.92
C PHE A 410 -11.97 -17.23 5.48
N ARG A 411 -12.16 -18.48 5.04
CA ARG A 411 -12.70 -18.81 3.72
C ARG A 411 -14.22 -18.69 3.69
N GLU A 412 -14.89 -19.20 4.71
CA GLU A 412 -16.36 -19.16 4.85
C GLU A 412 -16.89 -17.73 5.00
N ALA A 413 -16.20 -16.87 5.76
CA ALA A 413 -16.48 -15.45 5.93
C ALA A 413 -15.94 -14.59 4.78
N HIS A 414 -15.58 -15.21 3.65
CA HIS A 414 -15.24 -14.55 2.40
C HIS A 414 -14.00 -13.61 2.45
N CYS A 415 -13.16 -13.68 3.48
CA CYS A 415 -11.93 -12.89 3.54
C CYS A 415 -10.98 -13.23 2.37
N ALA A 416 -10.96 -14.51 1.99
CA ALA A 416 -10.21 -15.04 0.84
C ALA A 416 -10.74 -14.56 -0.53
N LEU A 417 -11.73 -13.67 -0.60
CA LEU A 417 -12.15 -13.05 -1.85
C LEU A 417 -11.28 -11.87 -2.29
N CYS A 418 -10.58 -11.26 -1.32
CA CYS A 418 -9.69 -10.13 -1.51
C CYS A 418 -8.28 -10.45 -1.00
N HIS A 419 -8.18 -11.20 0.09
CA HIS A 419 -6.91 -11.60 0.69
C HIS A 419 -6.46 -12.97 0.17
N ILE A 420 -6.17 -13.03 -1.13
CA ILE A 420 -5.79 -14.26 -1.86
C ILE A 420 -4.28 -14.48 -1.94
N GLY A 421 -3.93 -15.69 -2.37
CA GLY A 421 -2.56 -16.03 -2.74
C GLY A 421 -1.62 -16.06 -1.54
N PRO A 422 -0.30 -16.10 -1.79
CA PRO A 422 0.66 -16.29 -0.73
C PRO A 422 0.83 -15.06 0.16
N ASN A 423 0.64 -13.87 -0.40
CA ASN A 423 0.80 -12.61 0.32
C ASN A 423 -0.50 -12.13 0.98
N PHE A 424 -1.58 -12.90 0.91
CA PHE A 424 -2.90 -12.52 1.42
C PHE A 424 -3.37 -11.16 0.90
N THR A 425 -3.20 -10.92 -0.40
CA THR A 425 -3.66 -9.71 -1.10
C THR A 425 -3.82 -9.98 -2.59
N SER A 426 -4.95 -9.54 -3.15
CA SER A 426 -5.17 -9.51 -4.60
C SER A 426 -4.36 -8.44 -5.32
N SER A 427 -3.77 -7.47 -4.60
CA SER A 427 -2.88 -6.46 -5.20
C SER A 427 -1.53 -7.04 -5.67
N ALA A 428 -1.23 -8.30 -5.35
CA ALA A 428 -0.06 -9.03 -5.84
C ALA A 428 -0.28 -9.63 -7.24
N VAL A 429 -0.75 -8.81 -8.19
CA VAL A 429 -1.25 -9.23 -9.51
C VAL A 429 -0.28 -10.14 -10.24
N VAL A 430 0.99 -9.72 -10.39
CA VAL A 430 1.99 -10.50 -11.15
C VAL A 430 2.29 -11.85 -10.50
N THR A 431 2.58 -11.86 -9.20
CA THR A 431 2.90 -13.11 -8.47
C THR A 431 1.69 -14.04 -8.40
N ASN A 432 0.49 -13.52 -8.17
CA ASN A 432 -0.73 -14.32 -8.18
C ASN A 432 -0.99 -14.90 -9.58
N GLY A 433 -0.83 -14.11 -10.64
CA GLY A 433 -0.98 -14.58 -12.03
C GLY A 433 0.01 -15.67 -12.42
N ILE A 434 1.27 -15.61 -11.93
CA ILE A 434 2.25 -16.70 -12.10
C ILE A 434 1.79 -17.96 -11.36
N LEU A 435 1.40 -17.83 -10.09
CA LEU A 435 1.03 -18.97 -9.25
C LEU A 435 -0.30 -19.60 -9.66
N GLN A 436 -1.25 -18.83 -10.17
CA GLN A 436 -2.52 -19.35 -10.70
C GLN A 436 -2.29 -20.32 -11.85
N LYS A 437 -1.32 -20.07 -12.74
CA LYS A 437 -0.98 -20.98 -13.83
C LYS A 437 -0.41 -22.31 -13.33
N ILE A 438 0.27 -22.29 -12.19
CA ILE A 438 0.92 -23.47 -11.59
C ILE A 438 -0.07 -24.25 -10.73
N ASN A 439 -0.90 -23.55 -9.96
CA ASN A 439 -1.88 -24.12 -9.04
C ASN A 439 -3.23 -23.38 -9.13
N PRO A 440 -4.05 -23.63 -10.17
CA PRO A 440 -5.29 -22.89 -10.39
C PRO A 440 -6.32 -23.10 -9.27
N HIS A 441 -6.32 -24.27 -8.63
CA HIS A 441 -7.25 -24.60 -7.54
C HIS A 441 -7.06 -23.72 -6.30
N ALA A 442 -5.84 -23.19 -6.07
CA ALA A 442 -5.58 -22.27 -4.97
C ALA A 442 -6.30 -20.92 -5.15
N PHE A 443 -6.67 -20.54 -6.37
CA PHE A 443 -7.31 -19.27 -6.71
C PHE A 443 -8.80 -19.41 -7.04
N GLY A 444 -9.37 -20.58 -6.76
CA GLY A 444 -10.79 -20.88 -6.97
C GLY A 444 -11.02 -22.13 -7.81
N ASN A 445 -12.28 -22.39 -8.13
CA ASN A 445 -12.75 -23.55 -8.89
C ASN A 445 -13.81 -23.15 -9.94
N GLU A 446 -14.35 -24.10 -10.69
CA GLU A 446 -15.32 -23.81 -11.75
C GLU A 446 -16.58 -23.05 -11.28
N SER A 447 -16.93 -23.15 -9.99
CA SER A 447 -18.09 -22.45 -9.42
C SER A 447 -17.76 -21.06 -8.89
N PHE A 448 -16.53 -20.84 -8.43
CA PHE A 448 -16.13 -19.59 -7.82
C PHE A 448 -14.63 -19.33 -8.01
N ARG A 449 -14.29 -18.21 -8.65
CA ARG A 449 -13.00 -17.95 -9.26
C ARG A 449 -12.70 -16.45 -9.15
N ILE A 450 -11.47 -16.10 -8.79
CA ILE A 450 -11.04 -14.70 -8.63
C ILE A 450 -10.05 -14.34 -9.73
N SER A 451 -10.32 -13.25 -10.43
CA SER A 451 -9.41 -12.69 -11.42
C SER A 451 -8.12 -12.25 -10.75
N SER A 452 -7.01 -12.86 -11.19
CA SER A 452 -5.66 -12.60 -10.67
C SER A 452 -4.63 -12.38 -11.78
N THR A 453 -5.06 -12.37 -13.04
CA THR A 453 -4.21 -12.18 -14.22
C THR A 453 -4.42 -10.84 -14.90
N ASP A 454 -5.53 -10.15 -14.61
CA ASP A 454 -5.84 -8.81 -15.12
C ASP A 454 -5.60 -7.72 -14.06
N VAL A 455 -5.56 -6.48 -14.52
CA VAL A 455 -5.53 -5.27 -13.68
C VAL A 455 -6.91 -4.64 -13.48
N VAL A 456 -7.91 -5.04 -14.28
CA VAL A 456 -9.31 -4.62 -14.17
C VAL A 456 -10.19 -5.87 -14.16
N THR A 457 -11.16 -5.92 -13.25
CA THR A 457 -12.20 -6.96 -13.20
C THR A 457 -13.59 -6.32 -13.18
N LEU A 458 -14.63 -7.14 -13.32
CA LEU A 458 -16.02 -6.72 -13.29
C LEU A 458 -16.76 -7.50 -12.20
N LEU A 459 -17.42 -6.79 -11.29
CA LEU A 459 -18.30 -7.37 -10.28
C LEU A 459 -19.78 -7.11 -10.61
N ALA A 460 -20.64 -8.06 -10.26
CA ALA A 460 -22.10 -7.92 -10.36
C ALA A 460 -22.71 -7.59 -8.99
N VAL A 461 -23.54 -6.55 -8.92
CA VAL A 461 -24.20 -6.10 -7.69
C VAL A 461 -25.69 -5.80 -7.93
N ASN A 462 -26.48 -5.70 -6.86
CA ASN A 462 -27.95 -5.49 -6.96
C ASN A 462 -28.36 -4.20 -7.71
N GLY A 463 -27.42 -3.27 -7.97
CA GLY A 463 -27.64 -2.03 -8.72
C GLY A 463 -27.10 -2.00 -10.17
N GLY A 464 -26.25 -2.95 -10.56
CA GLY A 464 -25.54 -2.90 -11.85
C GLY A 464 -24.29 -3.75 -11.91
N HIS A 465 -23.50 -3.53 -12.95
CA HIS A 465 -22.17 -4.12 -13.13
C HIS A 465 -21.11 -3.05 -12.94
N MET A 466 -20.08 -3.37 -12.16
CA MET A 466 -19.09 -2.41 -11.69
C MET A 466 -17.69 -2.86 -12.06
N PHE A 467 -16.99 -2.02 -12.80
CA PHE A 467 -15.58 -2.21 -13.09
C PHE A 467 -14.75 -1.81 -11.86
N GLN A 468 -13.71 -2.58 -11.61
CA GLN A 468 -12.88 -2.44 -10.42
C GLN A 468 -11.42 -2.75 -10.78
N ASP A 469 -10.50 -1.94 -10.27
CA ASP A 469 -9.08 -2.26 -10.30
C ASP A 469 -8.80 -3.48 -9.40
N VAL A 470 -8.16 -4.51 -9.94
CA VAL A 470 -7.79 -5.70 -9.18
C VAL A 470 -6.90 -5.31 -8.01
N GLY A 471 -7.30 -5.73 -6.80
CA GLY A 471 -6.57 -5.39 -5.58
C GLY A 471 -6.97 -4.08 -4.91
N PHE A 472 -8.05 -3.42 -5.32
CA PHE A 472 -8.56 -2.19 -4.69
C PHE A 472 -10.02 -2.35 -4.31
N ASN A 473 -10.41 -2.05 -3.07
CA ASN A 473 -11.81 -2.15 -2.65
C ASN A 473 -12.19 -0.95 -1.77
N GLY A 474 -13.36 -0.39 -2.03
CA GLY A 474 -14.10 0.41 -1.07
C GLY A 474 -14.59 -0.53 0.02
N THR A 475 -14.49 -0.13 1.28
CA THR A 475 -14.96 -0.93 2.42
C THR A 475 -15.89 -0.15 3.35
N GLY A 476 -16.03 1.16 3.13
CA GLY A 476 -16.83 2.03 4.00
C GLY A 476 -16.20 2.23 5.38
N VAL A 477 -14.86 2.28 5.48
CA VAL A 477 -14.16 2.66 6.72
C VAL A 477 -14.42 4.13 7.08
N THR A 478 -14.41 4.99 6.07
CA THR A 478 -14.73 6.42 6.10
C THR A 478 -15.61 6.74 4.89
N PRO A 479 -16.42 7.82 4.90
CA PRO A 479 -17.08 8.32 3.70
C PRO A 479 -16.06 8.66 2.61
N ASP A 480 -16.43 8.48 1.33
CA ASP A 480 -15.55 8.70 0.17
C ASP A 480 -15.20 10.18 -0.02
N GLU A 481 -16.05 11.09 0.45
CA GLU A 481 -15.74 12.52 0.51
C GLU A 481 -14.61 12.87 1.49
N ASN A 482 -14.25 11.99 2.44
CA ASN A 482 -13.11 12.26 3.31
C ASN A 482 -11.78 11.92 2.63
N ASP A 483 -11.81 10.90 1.75
CA ASP A 483 -10.65 10.44 1.02
C ASP A 483 -11.08 9.71 -0.26
N PRO A 484 -10.83 10.31 -1.45
CA PRO A 484 -11.28 9.72 -2.72
C PRO A 484 -10.58 8.40 -3.05
N GLY A 485 -9.48 8.05 -2.36
CA GLY A 485 -8.72 6.84 -2.62
C GLY A 485 -8.25 6.75 -4.08
N LEU A 486 -8.53 5.62 -4.71
CA LEU A 486 -8.29 5.36 -6.12
C LEU A 486 -9.13 6.25 -7.07
N GLY A 487 -10.22 6.85 -6.60
CA GLY A 487 -11.06 7.77 -7.38
C GLY A 487 -10.42 9.14 -7.61
N GLY A 488 -9.23 9.41 -7.06
CA GLY A 488 -8.48 10.64 -7.29
C GLY A 488 -7.86 10.74 -8.69
N THR A 489 -7.28 11.91 -8.97
CA THR A 489 -6.49 12.17 -10.18
C THR A 489 -5.03 12.44 -9.84
N ASP A 490 -4.15 12.16 -10.79
CA ASP A 490 -2.75 12.58 -10.71
C ASP A 490 -2.59 14.11 -10.96
N PRO A 491 -1.39 14.69 -10.74
CA PRO A 491 -1.13 16.12 -10.98
C PRO A 491 -1.30 16.59 -12.43
N PHE A 492 -1.44 15.66 -13.39
CA PHE A 492 -1.63 15.94 -14.81
C PHE A 492 -3.11 15.88 -15.22
N GLY A 493 -4.00 15.52 -14.29
CA GLY A 493 -5.44 15.44 -14.49
C GLY A 493 -5.93 14.06 -14.95
N ASN A 494 -5.07 13.03 -14.97
CA ASN A 494 -5.51 11.68 -15.36
C ASN A 494 -6.06 10.91 -14.15
N PRO A 495 -7.09 10.06 -14.33
CA PRO A 495 -7.62 9.24 -13.24
C PRO A 495 -6.58 8.23 -12.73
N LEU A 496 -6.55 7.97 -11.42
CA LEU A 496 -5.72 6.90 -10.85
C LEU A 496 -6.30 5.50 -11.16
N SER A 497 -7.61 5.39 -11.33
CA SER A 497 -8.29 4.14 -11.65
C SER A 497 -7.98 3.63 -13.06
N PHE A 498 -7.58 2.37 -13.14
CA PHE A 498 -7.47 1.62 -14.39
C PHE A 498 -8.85 1.26 -14.94
N SER A 499 -9.84 0.95 -14.10
CA SER A 499 -11.21 0.69 -14.54
C SER A 499 -11.85 1.88 -15.23
N ASP A 500 -11.61 3.11 -14.75
CA ASP A 500 -12.12 4.31 -15.40
C ASP A 500 -11.49 4.52 -16.79
N GLN A 501 -10.18 4.30 -16.91
CA GLN A 501 -9.50 4.31 -18.22
C GLN A 501 -10.03 3.19 -19.13
N TYR A 502 -10.22 1.98 -18.60
CA TYR A 502 -10.69 0.84 -19.37
C TYR A 502 -12.08 1.05 -19.98
N MET A 503 -13.00 1.67 -19.24
CA MET A 503 -14.30 2.04 -19.79
C MET A 503 -14.19 3.05 -20.95
N GLN A 504 -13.22 3.98 -20.89
CA GLN A 504 -12.92 4.91 -22.00
C GLN A 504 -12.32 4.16 -23.21
N LEU A 505 -11.44 3.19 -22.98
CA LEU A 505 -10.87 2.34 -24.03
C LEU A 505 -11.95 1.58 -24.80
N ILE A 506 -12.89 0.93 -24.10
CA ILE A 506 -14.00 0.22 -24.75
C ILE A 506 -14.92 1.20 -25.51
N ALA A 507 -15.03 2.43 -25.04
CA ALA A 507 -15.76 3.51 -25.70
C ALA A 507 -14.97 4.17 -26.85
N GLY A 508 -13.80 3.67 -27.23
CA GLY A 508 -13.01 4.19 -28.36
C GLY A 508 -12.31 5.53 -28.09
N ASN A 509 -12.10 5.89 -26.82
CA ASN A 509 -11.38 7.09 -26.42
C ASN A 509 -9.93 6.74 -26.01
N ASP A 510 -9.11 6.43 -27.01
CA ASP A 510 -7.71 6.00 -26.81
C ASP A 510 -6.85 7.11 -26.15
N GLU A 511 -7.19 8.39 -26.35
CA GLU A 511 -6.47 9.53 -25.75
C GLU A 511 -6.58 9.58 -24.22
N ALA A 512 -7.57 8.90 -23.63
CA ALA A 512 -7.75 8.81 -22.19
C ALA A 512 -6.91 7.71 -21.52
N ILE A 513 -6.16 6.92 -22.30
CA ILE A 513 -5.39 5.78 -21.81
C ILE A 513 -3.93 6.19 -21.63
N VAL A 514 -3.52 6.32 -20.37
CA VAL A 514 -2.17 6.75 -19.99
C VAL A 514 -1.35 5.63 -19.36
N ASP A 515 -2.01 4.57 -18.89
CA ASP A 515 -1.35 3.38 -18.36
C ASP A 515 -1.44 2.22 -19.36
N PRO A 516 -0.30 1.72 -19.88
CA PRO A 516 -0.29 0.73 -20.97
C PRO A 516 -0.95 -0.60 -20.59
N TYR A 517 -0.95 -0.97 -19.30
CA TYR A 517 -1.58 -2.21 -18.82
C TYR A 517 -3.09 -2.28 -19.04
N VAL A 518 -3.75 -1.12 -19.23
CA VAL A 518 -5.19 -1.06 -19.48
C VAL A 518 -5.54 -1.68 -20.84
N GLU A 519 -4.65 -1.56 -21.82
CA GLU A 519 -4.84 -2.13 -23.17
C GLU A 519 -4.75 -3.66 -23.17
N ASP A 520 -4.03 -4.24 -22.21
CA ASP A 520 -3.79 -5.67 -22.09
C ASP A 520 -4.91 -6.44 -21.36
N VAL A 521 -5.88 -5.73 -20.76
CA VAL A 521 -6.99 -6.33 -20.01
C VAL A 521 -7.79 -7.29 -20.91
N ARG A 522 -8.00 -8.53 -20.44
CA ARG A 522 -8.77 -9.55 -21.17
C ARG A 522 -10.18 -9.68 -20.59
N PRO A 523 -11.25 -9.19 -21.26
CA PRO A 523 -12.64 -9.34 -20.79
C PRO A 523 -13.03 -10.75 -20.35
N CYS A 524 -12.51 -11.78 -21.03
CA CYS A 524 -12.78 -13.17 -20.73
C CYS A 524 -12.17 -13.68 -19.40
N ASP A 525 -11.29 -12.92 -18.75
CA ASP A 525 -10.67 -13.22 -17.45
C ASP A 525 -11.31 -12.48 -16.27
N MET A 526 -12.30 -11.63 -16.53
CA MET A 526 -13.06 -10.93 -15.50
C MET A 526 -13.96 -11.89 -14.72
N ASP A 527 -14.22 -11.60 -13.44
CA ASP A 527 -15.08 -12.41 -12.56
C ASP A 527 -16.51 -12.56 -13.14
N PHE A 528 -16.99 -11.55 -13.87
CA PHE A 528 -18.25 -11.58 -14.59
C PHE A 528 -18.09 -11.05 -16.03
N PRO A 529 -18.80 -11.62 -17.02
CA PRO A 529 -18.72 -11.16 -18.39
C PRO A 529 -19.43 -9.81 -18.57
N ILE A 530 -18.80 -8.91 -19.34
CA ILE A 530 -19.33 -7.59 -19.72
C ILE A 530 -20.58 -7.74 -20.61
N ALA A 531 -20.51 -8.65 -21.59
CA ALA A 531 -21.59 -8.93 -22.52
C ALA A 531 -21.94 -10.43 -22.60
N MET A 532 -23.16 -10.72 -23.05
CA MET A 532 -23.63 -12.09 -23.30
C MET A 532 -23.99 -12.25 -24.77
N ASP A 533 -23.54 -13.36 -25.37
CA ASP A 533 -23.84 -13.70 -26.76
C ASP A 533 -25.26 -14.30 -26.93
N ILE A 534 -26.26 -13.48 -26.60
CA ILE A 534 -27.68 -13.82 -26.67
C ILE A 534 -28.48 -12.70 -27.32
N ASP A 535 -29.66 -13.01 -27.86
CA ASP A 535 -30.53 -12.02 -28.51
C ASP A 535 -31.47 -11.29 -27.54
N ALA A 536 -31.76 -11.90 -26.38
CA ALA A 536 -32.68 -11.35 -25.41
C ALA A 536 -32.04 -10.17 -24.65
N PRO A 537 -32.65 -8.96 -24.64
CA PRO A 537 -32.12 -7.83 -23.89
C PRO A 537 -31.94 -8.15 -22.40
N HIS A 538 -30.87 -7.62 -21.81
CA HIS A 538 -30.59 -7.78 -20.39
C HIS A 538 -30.44 -6.43 -19.70
N GLN A 539 -30.91 -6.30 -18.47
CA GLN A 539 -30.87 -5.01 -17.76
C GLN A 539 -29.44 -4.56 -17.45
N PHE A 540 -28.57 -5.49 -17.04
CA PHE A 540 -27.24 -5.19 -16.50
C PHE A 540 -26.07 -5.65 -17.39
N LYS A 541 -26.36 -6.24 -18.56
CA LYS A 541 -25.34 -6.78 -19.47
C LYS A 541 -25.68 -6.37 -20.90
N PHE A 542 -24.64 -6.20 -21.71
CA PHE A 542 -24.82 -6.01 -23.15
C PHE A 542 -25.15 -7.34 -23.82
N THR A 543 -25.94 -7.28 -24.89
CA THR A 543 -26.45 -8.43 -25.65
C THR A 543 -26.40 -8.13 -27.14
N ARG A 544 -26.67 -9.10 -28.02
CA ARG A 544 -26.70 -8.84 -29.46
C ARG A 544 -27.71 -7.74 -29.86
N ALA A 545 -28.77 -7.55 -29.07
CA ALA A 545 -29.74 -6.49 -29.28
C ALA A 545 -29.19 -5.08 -29.00
N ASP A 546 -28.17 -4.97 -28.13
CA ASP A 546 -27.50 -3.70 -27.83
C ASP A 546 -26.41 -3.37 -28.85
N GLY A 547 -25.69 -4.39 -29.31
CA GLY A 547 -24.50 -4.26 -30.17
C GLY A 547 -23.26 -4.74 -29.43
N ILE A 548 -22.80 -5.94 -29.77
CA ILE A 548 -21.61 -6.56 -29.15
C ILE A 548 -20.63 -7.02 -30.23
N GLN A 549 -19.37 -7.15 -29.82
CA GLN A 549 -18.25 -7.65 -30.62
C GLN A 549 -17.35 -8.53 -29.76
N LEU A 550 -16.49 -9.32 -30.41
CA LEU A 550 -15.45 -10.06 -29.71
C LEU A 550 -14.36 -9.11 -29.20
N GLN A 551 -13.77 -9.43 -28.06
CA GLN A 551 -12.58 -8.76 -27.55
C GLN A 551 -11.42 -8.83 -28.56
N LYS A 552 -10.49 -7.87 -28.49
CA LYS A 552 -9.31 -7.81 -29.38
C LYS A 552 -8.18 -8.74 -28.90
N GLN A 553 -8.09 -8.97 -27.59
CA GLN A 553 -7.09 -9.79 -26.93
C GLN A 553 -7.29 -11.28 -27.26
N ASP A 554 -6.22 -12.08 -27.11
CA ASP A 554 -6.32 -13.52 -27.26
C ASP A 554 -7.32 -14.14 -26.26
N THR A 555 -7.87 -15.30 -26.63
CA THR A 555 -8.83 -16.02 -25.79
C THR A 555 -8.30 -17.37 -25.29
N ALA A 556 -6.98 -17.58 -25.37
CA ALA A 556 -6.38 -18.81 -24.90
C ALA A 556 -6.46 -18.87 -23.37
N ASP A 557 -6.90 -20.02 -22.87
CA ASP A 557 -7.01 -20.32 -21.43
C ASP A 557 -7.84 -19.30 -20.63
N CYS A 558 -8.79 -18.62 -21.30
CA CYS A 558 -9.70 -17.67 -20.65
C CYS A 558 -10.43 -18.30 -19.47
N PHE A 559 -10.61 -17.48 -18.43
CA PHE A 559 -11.39 -17.86 -17.26
C PHE A 559 -12.85 -18.18 -17.60
N HIS A 560 -13.42 -17.37 -18.49
CA HIS A 560 -14.76 -17.52 -19.07
C HIS A 560 -14.68 -17.40 -20.59
N PRO A 561 -14.53 -18.52 -21.34
CA PRO A 561 -14.48 -18.48 -22.80
C PRO A 561 -15.71 -17.83 -23.46
N HIS A 562 -16.88 -17.95 -22.82
CA HIS A 562 -18.12 -17.29 -23.27
C HIS A 562 -18.21 -15.80 -22.87
N GLY A 563 -17.29 -15.31 -22.04
CA GLY A 563 -17.18 -13.93 -21.59
C GLY A 563 -16.31 -13.04 -22.49
N ALA A 564 -15.86 -13.56 -23.64
CA ALA A 564 -14.99 -12.84 -24.58
C ALA A 564 -15.71 -11.74 -25.40
N PHE A 565 -16.95 -11.38 -25.07
CA PHE A 565 -17.72 -10.36 -25.77
C PHE A 565 -17.74 -9.04 -25.00
N ILE A 566 -17.62 -7.95 -25.73
CA ILE A 566 -17.69 -6.55 -25.25
C ILE A 566 -18.71 -5.78 -26.09
N PRO A 567 -19.26 -4.65 -25.61
CA PRO A 567 -20.08 -3.77 -26.46
C PRO A 567 -19.28 -3.22 -27.65
N THR A 568 -19.97 -2.80 -28.70
CA THR A 568 -19.35 -1.94 -29.73
C THR A 568 -19.01 -0.58 -29.13
N GLU A 569 -18.07 0.15 -29.74
CA GLU A 569 -17.66 1.49 -29.29
C GLU A 569 -18.88 2.43 -29.19
N GLU A 570 -19.76 2.45 -30.20
CA GLU A 570 -21.00 3.23 -30.18
C GLU A 570 -21.90 2.86 -28.98
N THR A 571 -22.03 1.57 -28.68
CA THR A 571 -22.87 1.07 -27.58
C THR A 571 -22.28 1.45 -26.22
N ALA A 572 -20.94 1.38 -26.10
CA ALA A 572 -20.22 1.75 -24.90
C ALA A 572 -20.29 3.26 -24.62
N GLN A 573 -20.09 4.10 -25.65
CA GLN A 573 -20.26 5.56 -25.57
C GLN A 573 -21.67 5.92 -25.13
N ALA A 574 -22.69 5.31 -25.75
CA ALA A 574 -24.08 5.55 -25.39
C ALA A 574 -24.43 5.14 -23.95
N GLU A 575 -23.72 4.17 -23.36
CA GLU A 575 -23.87 3.82 -21.94
C GLU A 575 -23.20 4.84 -21.02
N LEU A 576 -21.99 5.31 -21.37
CA LEU A 576 -21.25 6.31 -20.57
C LEU A 576 -22.00 7.64 -20.46
N GLU A 577 -22.75 8.04 -21.48
CA GLU A 577 -23.56 9.26 -21.47
C GLU A 577 -24.80 9.17 -20.57
N LYS A 578 -25.20 7.96 -20.15
CA LYS A 578 -26.38 7.78 -19.29
C LYS A 578 -26.07 8.23 -17.85
N PRO A 579 -26.98 8.98 -17.20
CA PRO A 579 -26.79 9.38 -15.81
C PRO A 579 -26.66 8.21 -14.81
N ASP A 580 -27.29 7.06 -15.10
CA ASP A 580 -27.25 5.87 -14.24
C ASP A 580 -26.16 4.87 -14.65
N ARG A 581 -25.77 4.82 -15.94
CA ARG A 581 -24.68 4.00 -16.51
C ARG A 581 -24.57 2.60 -15.88
N LYS A 582 -25.72 1.92 -15.69
CA LYS A 582 -25.85 0.69 -14.88
C LYS A 582 -24.97 -0.47 -15.33
N ARG A 583 -24.50 -0.46 -16.58
CA ARG A 583 -23.59 -1.49 -17.09
C ARG A 583 -22.11 -1.10 -16.97
N PHE A 584 -21.82 0.20 -16.80
CA PHE A 584 -20.49 0.82 -16.73
C PHE A 584 -20.37 1.63 -15.41
N LEU A 585 -20.61 0.98 -14.26
CA LEU A 585 -20.31 1.58 -12.96
C LEU A 585 -18.82 1.46 -12.65
N SER A 586 -18.30 2.36 -11.80
CA SER A 586 -16.91 2.36 -11.35
C SER A 586 -16.85 2.13 -9.84
N ALA A 587 -15.96 1.24 -9.40
CA ALA A 587 -15.64 1.01 -7.99
C ALA A 587 -14.45 1.86 -7.52
N ALA A 588 -14.12 3.00 -8.16
CA ALA A 588 -12.90 3.74 -7.85
C ALA A 588 -13.01 4.63 -6.60
N ALA A 589 -14.12 5.33 -6.41
CA ALA A 589 -14.30 6.27 -5.30
C ALA A 589 -14.21 5.57 -3.93
N GLY A 590 -13.38 6.11 -3.03
CA GLY A 590 -13.18 5.54 -1.70
C GLY A 590 -12.54 4.14 -1.69
N SER A 591 -11.99 3.68 -2.82
CA SER A 591 -11.31 2.39 -2.91
C SER A 591 -9.84 2.48 -2.55
N PHE A 592 -9.38 1.51 -1.75
CA PHE A 592 -8.00 1.43 -1.32
C PHE A 592 -7.41 0.06 -1.60
N LYS A 593 -6.10 0.03 -1.79
CA LYS A 593 -5.30 -1.17 -2.00
C LYS A 593 -5.53 -2.16 -0.86
N VAL A 594 -5.87 -3.40 -1.20
CA VAL A 594 -6.03 -4.50 -0.24
C VAL A 594 -4.67 -4.79 0.41
N PRO A 595 -4.49 -4.53 1.72
CA PRO A 595 -3.21 -4.73 2.36
C PRO A 595 -2.91 -6.23 2.52
N THR A 596 -1.62 -6.58 2.63
CA THR A 596 -1.22 -7.93 3.06
C THR A 596 -1.68 -8.16 4.50
N LEU A 597 -2.02 -9.41 4.83
CA LEU A 597 -2.32 -9.83 6.21
C LEU A 597 -1.10 -10.47 6.91
N ARG A 598 0.06 -10.49 6.26
CA ARG A 598 1.29 -10.99 6.90
C ARG A 598 1.77 -10.01 7.96
N ASN A 599 2.17 -10.54 9.11
CA ASN A 599 2.54 -9.75 10.29
C ASN A 599 1.44 -8.80 10.79
N ILE A 600 0.16 -9.01 10.44
CA ILE A 600 -0.94 -8.11 10.80
C ILE A 600 -1.09 -7.90 12.31
N GLU A 601 -0.61 -8.84 13.13
CA GLU A 601 -0.52 -8.70 14.58
C GLU A 601 0.35 -7.50 15.04
N LEU A 602 1.35 -7.11 14.25
CA LEU A 602 2.37 -6.13 14.62
C LEU A 602 2.28 -4.80 13.85
N THR A 603 1.22 -4.61 13.05
CA THR A 603 1.12 -3.45 12.13
C THR A 603 -0.13 -2.61 12.38
N GLY A 604 -0.62 -2.59 13.61
CA GLY A 604 -1.64 -1.63 14.03
C GLY A 604 -1.07 -0.20 14.15
N PRO A 605 -1.92 0.84 14.21
CA PRO A 605 -3.37 0.75 14.10
C PRO A 605 -3.81 0.43 12.66
N TYR A 606 -5.05 -0.03 12.53
CA TYR A 606 -5.55 -0.69 11.32
C TYR A 606 -6.38 0.23 10.42
N MET A 607 -6.52 -0.19 9.17
CA MET A 607 -7.15 0.52 8.04
C MET A 607 -6.34 1.71 7.51
N HIS A 608 -6.73 2.22 6.34
CA HIS A 608 -6.04 3.36 5.72
C HIS A 608 -6.10 4.65 6.53
N ASN A 609 -7.04 4.79 7.47
CA ASN A 609 -7.16 5.92 8.38
C ASN A 609 -6.62 5.63 9.79
N GLY A 610 -6.15 4.40 10.07
CA GLY A 610 -5.65 4.03 11.40
C GLY A 610 -6.72 4.09 12.50
N GLY A 611 -8.02 4.08 12.17
CA GLY A 611 -9.11 4.35 13.12
C GLY A 611 -9.47 3.18 14.04
N MET A 612 -8.73 2.07 13.99
CA MET A 612 -8.97 0.87 14.81
C MET A 612 -7.65 0.42 15.45
N ALA A 613 -7.63 0.25 16.78
CA ALA A 613 -6.42 -0.11 17.52
C ALA A 613 -6.15 -1.61 17.55
N THR A 614 -7.18 -2.47 17.41
CA THR A 614 -7.05 -3.92 17.56
C THR A 614 -7.61 -4.70 16.38
N LEU A 615 -7.15 -5.95 16.21
CA LEU A 615 -7.72 -6.88 15.23
C LEU A 615 -9.19 -7.19 15.52
N GLU A 616 -9.59 -7.24 16.80
CA GLU A 616 -10.98 -7.43 17.20
C GLU A 616 -11.87 -6.31 16.65
N GLN A 617 -11.46 -5.04 16.77
CA GLN A 617 -12.20 -3.91 16.22
C GLN A 617 -12.32 -3.98 14.69
N THR A 618 -11.27 -4.48 14.03
CA THR A 618 -11.28 -4.74 12.57
C THR A 618 -12.26 -5.85 12.20
N ILE A 619 -12.32 -6.93 12.97
CA ILE A 619 -13.27 -8.02 12.72
C ILE A 619 -14.70 -7.57 13.05
N GLU A 620 -14.92 -6.80 14.10
CA GLU A 620 -16.23 -6.20 14.42
C GLU A 620 -16.74 -5.34 13.25
N PHE A 621 -15.87 -4.56 12.60
CA PHE A 621 -16.20 -3.80 11.40
C PHE A 621 -16.74 -4.67 10.26
N TYR A 622 -16.06 -5.78 9.94
CA TYR A 622 -16.57 -6.72 8.93
C TYR A 622 -17.81 -7.48 9.41
N THR A 623 -17.91 -7.79 10.70
CA THR A 623 -19.06 -8.46 11.32
C THR A 623 -20.34 -7.65 11.13
N ARG A 624 -20.26 -6.31 11.20
CA ARG A 624 -21.39 -5.39 10.95
C ARG A 624 -21.53 -4.92 9.50
N GLY A 625 -20.61 -5.30 8.61
CA GLY A 625 -20.69 -4.98 7.18
C GLY A 625 -20.17 -3.59 6.77
N GLY A 626 -19.34 -2.94 7.59
CA GLY A 626 -18.78 -1.60 7.32
C GLY A 626 -19.23 -0.52 8.31
N ASN A 627 -18.75 0.72 8.16
CA ASN A 627 -19.20 1.87 8.95
C ASN A 627 -20.21 2.73 8.19
N PHE A 628 -19.99 2.90 6.90
CA PHE A 628 -20.78 3.80 6.06
C PHE A 628 -21.38 3.05 4.88
N GLU A 629 -22.64 3.39 4.54
CA GLU A 629 -23.23 2.94 3.28
C GLU A 629 -22.45 3.58 2.13
N VAL A 630 -21.84 2.74 1.31
CA VAL A 630 -21.24 3.20 0.05
C VAL A 630 -22.37 3.44 -0.95
N ASN A 631 -22.28 4.51 -1.74
CA ASN A 631 -23.30 4.85 -2.73
C ASN A 631 -23.65 3.61 -3.58
N ALA A 632 -24.93 3.40 -3.90
CA ALA A 632 -25.38 2.24 -4.68
C ALA A 632 -24.69 2.11 -6.06
N LYS A 633 -24.02 3.16 -6.54
CA LYS A 633 -23.18 3.19 -7.75
C LYS A 633 -21.73 2.71 -7.54
N GLU A 634 -21.31 2.49 -6.29
CA GLU A 634 -19.91 2.31 -5.84
C GLU A 634 -19.73 1.14 -4.85
N PHE A 635 -20.76 0.28 -4.70
CA PHE A 635 -20.79 -0.90 -3.84
C PHE A 635 -19.43 -1.56 -3.58
N ALA A 636 -19.05 -1.57 -2.30
CA ALA A 636 -17.96 -2.31 -1.72
C ALA A 636 -18.24 -3.82 -1.67
N LYS A 637 -17.24 -4.68 -1.90
CA LYS A 637 -17.30 -6.15 -1.69
C LYS A 637 -17.38 -6.54 -0.20
N VAL A 638 -17.98 -5.70 0.65
CA VAL A 638 -18.14 -5.88 2.09
C VAL A 638 -19.62 -6.09 2.39
N PHE A 639 -19.91 -7.16 3.11
CA PHE A 639 -21.23 -7.52 3.59
C PHE A 639 -21.11 -8.04 5.02
N THR A 640 -22.21 -7.97 5.77
CA THR A 640 -22.30 -8.43 7.15
C THR A 640 -21.87 -9.89 7.25
N GLN A 641 -20.94 -10.19 8.16
CA GLN A 641 -20.46 -11.55 8.47
C GLN A 641 -21.01 -12.01 9.84
N PRO A 642 -22.31 -12.36 9.95
CA PRO A 642 -22.96 -12.65 11.24
C PRO A 642 -22.38 -13.85 11.99
N GLU A 643 -21.71 -14.77 11.31
CA GLU A 643 -21.02 -15.93 11.88
C GLU A 643 -19.85 -15.54 12.78
N LEU A 644 -19.26 -14.35 12.59
CA LEU A 644 -18.18 -13.82 13.42
C LEU A 644 -18.67 -13.26 14.76
N ARG A 645 -19.99 -13.24 14.98
CA ARG A 645 -20.60 -12.96 16.29
C ARG A 645 -20.42 -14.11 17.28
N ASP A 646 -20.11 -15.31 16.80
CA ASP A 646 -19.73 -16.42 17.67
C ASP A 646 -18.33 -16.15 18.26
N PRO A 647 -18.20 -16.04 19.60
CA PRO A 647 -16.90 -15.77 20.23
C PRO A 647 -15.83 -16.82 19.90
N GLN A 648 -16.23 -18.07 19.63
CA GLN A 648 -15.32 -19.13 19.23
C GLN A 648 -14.82 -18.92 17.81
N HIS A 649 -15.68 -18.49 16.88
CA HIS A 649 -15.27 -18.18 15.51
C HIS A 649 -14.32 -16.98 15.47
N LEU A 650 -14.65 -15.91 16.20
CA LEU A 650 -13.78 -14.74 16.36
C LEU A 650 -12.39 -15.14 16.87
N LYS A 651 -12.34 -15.94 17.93
CA LYS A 651 -11.08 -16.41 18.52
C LYS A 651 -10.27 -17.27 17.55
N ASP A 652 -10.92 -18.20 16.85
CA ASP A 652 -10.26 -19.08 15.88
C ASP A 652 -9.68 -18.25 14.72
N LEU A 653 -10.45 -17.30 14.17
CA LEU A 653 -9.98 -16.38 13.13
C LEU A 653 -8.79 -15.52 13.59
N LEU A 654 -8.84 -14.95 14.79
CA LEU A 654 -7.72 -14.19 15.37
C LEU A 654 -6.45 -15.04 15.49
N ASN A 655 -6.57 -16.30 15.92
CA ASN A 655 -5.44 -17.21 16.02
C ASN A 655 -4.88 -17.60 14.64
N PHE A 656 -5.72 -17.67 13.61
CA PHE A 656 -5.26 -17.82 12.24
C PHE A 656 -4.46 -16.58 11.78
N LEU A 657 -4.99 -15.37 11.96
CA LEU A 657 -4.28 -14.13 11.58
C LEU A 657 -2.92 -13.99 12.30
N LYS A 658 -2.86 -14.33 13.59
CA LYS A 658 -1.60 -14.34 14.37
C LYS A 658 -0.62 -15.42 13.92
N SER A 659 -1.09 -16.49 13.26
CA SER A 659 -0.20 -17.50 12.66
C SER A 659 0.53 -17.02 11.41
N LEU A 660 0.15 -15.84 10.88
CA LEU A 660 0.79 -15.18 9.73
C LEU A 660 1.94 -14.23 10.14
N THR A 661 2.30 -14.19 11.42
CA THR A 661 3.42 -13.39 11.94
C THR A 661 4.72 -14.19 11.86
N ASP A 662 5.72 -13.65 11.17
CA ASP A 662 7.06 -14.24 11.08
C ASP A 662 7.89 -13.86 12.30
N GLU A 663 8.45 -14.86 12.99
CA GLU A 663 9.25 -14.63 14.19
C GLU A 663 10.55 -13.87 13.90
N ARG A 664 11.05 -13.89 12.66
CA ARG A 664 12.17 -13.02 12.27
C ARG A 664 11.76 -11.56 12.30
N VAL A 665 10.53 -11.22 11.93
CA VAL A 665 10.01 -9.84 12.03
C VAL A 665 9.79 -9.49 13.50
N ARG A 666 9.15 -10.37 14.27
CA ARG A 666 8.87 -10.14 15.70
C ARG A 666 10.13 -9.86 16.51
N TYR A 667 11.23 -10.55 16.21
CA TYR A 667 12.51 -10.38 16.88
C TYR A 667 13.52 -9.57 16.06
N GLU A 668 13.10 -8.89 14.99
CA GLU A 668 13.98 -8.01 14.19
C GLU A 668 15.26 -8.72 13.68
N ARG A 669 15.17 -10.03 13.40
CA ARG A 669 16.26 -10.85 12.84
C ARG A 669 16.41 -10.59 11.36
N ALA A 670 17.59 -10.89 10.83
CA ALA A 670 17.85 -10.79 9.40
C ALA A 670 16.74 -11.48 8.55
N PRO A 671 16.24 -10.81 7.50
CA PRO A 671 16.73 -9.55 6.91
C PRO A 671 16.15 -8.25 7.53
N PHE A 672 15.43 -8.34 8.65
CA PHE A 672 14.72 -7.22 9.29
C PHE A 672 15.56 -6.47 10.35
N ASP A 673 16.83 -6.83 10.51
CA ASP A 673 17.78 -6.11 11.37
C ASP A 673 18.09 -4.72 10.82
N HIS A 674 18.50 -3.79 11.69
CA HIS A 674 18.61 -2.38 11.29
C HIS A 674 19.59 -1.53 12.11
N PRO A 675 20.04 -0.38 11.54
CA PRO A 675 20.73 0.68 12.29
C PRO A 675 19.88 1.32 13.40
N GLU A 676 20.54 2.06 14.29
CA GLU A 676 19.90 2.93 15.27
C GLU A 676 19.08 4.02 14.57
N LEU A 677 17.98 4.45 15.19
CA LEU A 677 17.13 5.52 14.68
C LEU A 677 16.65 6.43 15.82
N TYR A 678 16.57 7.73 15.54
CA TYR A 678 16.02 8.72 16.46
C TYR A 678 14.69 9.21 15.89
N VAL A 679 13.59 8.78 16.49
CA VAL A 679 12.23 8.99 16.00
C VAL A 679 11.58 10.14 16.80
N PRO A 680 11.13 11.23 16.14
CA PRO A 680 10.27 12.21 16.80
C PRO A 680 8.97 11.57 17.28
N HIS A 681 8.71 11.64 18.58
CA HIS A 681 7.55 11.05 19.24
C HIS A 681 6.76 12.15 19.97
N GLY A 682 6.28 13.11 19.18
CA GLY A 682 5.65 14.31 19.68
C GLY A 682 6.63 15.38 20.16
N HIS A 683 6.12 16.34 20.93
CA HIS A 683 6.88 17.47 21.46
C HIS A 683 6.74 17.60 22.98
N THR A 684 7.69 18.33 23.57
CA THR A 684 7.72 18.61 25.01
C THR A 684 6.50 19.41 25.45
N GLY A 685 5.64 18.79 26.26
CA GLY A 685 4.33 19.33 26.59
C GLY A 685 3.21 18.40 26.14
N ASP A 686 2.10 18.99 25.69
CA ASP A 686 0.88 18.29 25.26
C ASP A 686 0.21 19.07 24.10
N ASN A 687 -1.04 18.74 23.79
CA ASN A 687 -1.84 19.37 22.74
C ASN A 687 -2.36 20.78 23.09
N HIS A 688 -2.07 21.29 24.29
CA HIS A 688 -2.50 22.61 24.75
C HIS A 688 -1.32 23.52 25.14
N ILE A 689 -0.19 22.94 25.55
CA ILE A 689 0.96 23.66 26.11
C ILE A 689 2.26 23.18 25.48
N ILE A 690 3.06 24.14 24.99
CA ILE A 690 4.47 23.92 24.63
C ILE A 690 5.37 24.21 25.84
N LYS A 691 6.26 23.28 26.19
CA LYS A 691 7.20 23.42 27.31
C LYS A 691 8.62 23.79 26.87
N ALA A 692 9.00 23.51 25.62
CA ALA A 692 10.26 23.95 25.04
C ALA A 692 10.16 24.13 23.52
N THR A 693 11.02 24.97 22.95
CA THR A 693 11.10 25.27 21.52
C THR A 693 12.30 24.57 20.87
N SER A 694 12.19 24.26 19.58
CA SER A 694 13.19 23.53 18.82
C SER A 694 14.51 24.28 18.71
N SER A 695 15.62 23.53 18.60
CA SER A 695 16.91 24.08 18.21
C SER A 695 16.97 24.48 16.73
N LEU A 696 16.01 24.04 15.91
CA LEU A 696 15.89 24.43 14.50
C LEU A 696 15.44 25.88 14.35
N ASN A 697 14.40 26.26 15.09
CA ASN A 697 13.80 27.59 15.09
C ASN A 697 12.96 27.76 16.38
N GLU A 698 12.98 28.95 16.97
CA GLU A 698 12.21 29.28 18.18
C GLU A 698 10.69 29.27 17.96
N SER A 699 10.23 29.36 16.71
CA SER A 699 8.81 29.24 16.34
C SER A 699 8.29 27.80 16.30
N LEU A 700 9.15 26.80 16.51
CA LEU A 700 8.80 25.38 16.45
C LEU A 700 8.87 24.74 17.84
N ALA A 701 8.02 23.76 18.09
CA ALA A 701 8.05 22.98 19.32
C ALA A 701 9.31 22.09 19.38
N ALA A 702 9.85 21.82 20.57
CA ALA A 702 10.96 20.88 20.70
C ALA A 702 10.45 19.43 20.69
N ASP A 703 10.99 18.60 19.79
CA ASP A 703 10.68 17.17 19.71
C ASP A 703 11.03 16.44 21.02
N GLU A 704 10.17 15.51 21.41
CA GLU A 704 10.53 14.38 22.26
C GLU A 704 11.05 13.25 21.37
N ILE A 705 12.20 12.66 21.72
CA ILE A 705 12.87 11.67 20.87
C ILE A 705 12.73 10.28 21.46
N LEU A 706 12.18 9.36 20.67
CA LEU A 706 12.23 7.92 20.89
C LEU A 706 13.46 7.35 20.20
N VAL A 707 14.38 6.75 20.96
CA VAL A 707 15.58 6.11 20.39
C VAL A 707 15.29 4.63 20.15
N ILE A 708 15.41 4.20 18.89
CA ILE A 708 15.34 2.81 18.48
C ILE A 708 16.79 2.30 18.35
N PRO A 709 17.20 1.29 19.14
CA PRO A 709 18.59 0.82 19.14
C PRO A 709 18.95 0.11 17.83
N ALA A 710 20.24 0.05 17.51
CA ALA A 710 20.72 -0.77 16.39
C ALA A 710 20.58 -2.27 16.74
N VAL A 711 20.06 -3.06 15.81
CA VAL A 711 19.84 -4.50 15.92
C VAL A 711 20.70 -5.22 14.88
N GLY A 712 21.37 -6.31 15.29
CA GLY A 712 22.16 -7.15 14.39
C GLY A 712 21.34 -8.30 13.79
N ALA A 713 21.94 -9.08 12.90
CA ALA A 713 21.29 -10.20 12.21
C ALA A 713 20.63 -11.25 13.14
N GLU A 714 21.12 -11.41 14.36
CA GLU A 714 20.57 -12.33 15.37
C GLU A 714 19.27 -11.82 16.02
N GLY A 715 18.93 -10.54 15.80
CA GLY A 715 17.72 -9.89 16.29
C GLY A 715 17.80 -9.31 17.70
N SER A 716 16.67 -8.76 18.13
CA SER A 716 16.41 -8.32 19.49
C SER A 716 16.08 -9.50 20.40
N ALA A 717 16.40 -9.37 21.69
CA ALA A 717 15.99 -10.32 22.71
C ALA A 717 14.50 -10.19 23.07
N GLU A 718 13.96 -8.97 22.98
CA GLU A 718 12.58 -8.66 23.30
C GLU A 718 11.74 -8.61 22.02
N PRO A 719 10.56 -9.27 22.00
CA PRO A 719 9.70 -9.26 20.84
C PRO A 719 8.97 -7.92 20.69
N LEU A 720 8.80 -7.50 19.44
CA LEU A 720 7.83 -6.47 19.07
C LEU A 720 6.43 -6.84 19.60
N GLN A 721 5.72 -5.84 20.13
CA GLN A 721 4.37 -5.99 20.66
C GLN A 721 3.33 -5.42 19.69
N PRO A 722 2.07 -5.90 19.73
CA PRO A 722 0.97 -5.27 19.02
C PRO A 722 0.76 -3.79 19.42
N PHE A 723 0.14 -3.00 18.55
CA PHE A 723 -0.05 -1.56 18.77
C PHE A 723 -0.76 -1.23 20.08
N GLU A 724 -1.80 -2.01 20.44
CA GLU A 724 -2.58 -1.81 21.66
C GLU A 724 -1.80 -2.02 22.97
N TYR A 725 -0.60 -2.58 22.90
CA TYR A 725 0.33 -2.66 24.02
C TYR A 725 0.92 -1.27 24.37
N TYR A 726 1.06 -0.40 23.38
CA TYR A 726 1.66 0.93 23.54
C TYR A 726 0.63 2.02 23.89
N LEU A 727 -0.66 1.67 23.92
CA LEU A 727 -1.75 2.55 24.35
C LEU A 727 -1.95 2.46 25.87
N ASP A 728 -2.02 3.62 26.52
CA ASP A 728 -2.35 3.75 27.95
C ASP A 728 -3.77 3.25 28.28
#